data_AF-A0A812WFD9-F1
#
_entry.id   AF-A0A812WFD9-F1
#
_cell.length_a   1.000
_cell.length_b   1.000
_cell.length_c   1.000
_cell.angle_alpha   90.00
_cell.angle_beta   90.00
_cell.angle_gamma   90.00
#
_symmetry.space_group_name_H-M   'P 1'
#
loop_
_entity.id
_entity.type
_entity.pdbx_description
1 polymer ?
#
loop_
_entity_poly.entity_id
_entity_poly.type
_entity_poly.pdbx_seq_one_letter_code
_entity_poly.pdbx_strand_id
1 'polypeptide(L)'
;MDAELIRRCQSILEVAKEGEGLVKSVHDCLHLLESRGFVYNITLHPSMVGISPLNRDGSGVNAVDVHELLSDILSAGFLEQRVHAVGVEPRDGEEILWNTAFFQAAHGMLGHFDPSAIKCLSLAGSHTNCVLRILGQEILHDGDESICHDGKLNLELLRKKDEAFYRAATHGVNWKVLRKEAAMHLPHLLSMIQRTGNATMQSQEHELQLMRRLHGLWVTESTHTKHVDFLSIKKKAFVRRHSPSTRSLGAEFWEKISMEVKGTNQFSRVKLAYAKEVAQAGDAKRMMHKDMLTEVRAADLIMYQWRQLVERLSKGKDLLALPELITALNFADMHLIGFLLKLPVDVKQYSSKEALAHDVVVIMRGICGQHVDSPWEAHAMQQKVAEDTSSPKVVAMRELNPDGTVKQPVTLLEDAGFKVGSWCRRKSDGQSGQIVACQGGKVQLKQADGNLGKVVLDVFLGGDWSVFTPKPEPVLIPDATMMLDIFDLQAKHEANSMLARLHMHLKPQKKIVAIGKIPKMRLTLVPCSLQLKHGAKVPDDCFEVFPAVGDVHFWSAPMLVLPKAEGDAGFANLAFMIQSTHEEDLANMEVCYVRSQRMKEIQLPLLKNVREIAEGESLCIYKEKIEVPPMPLDQDSPKPNKRMRTKAPADP
;
A
#
# COMPACT_ATOMS: atom_id res chain seq x y z
N MET A 1 -12.79 9.16 -42.85
CA MET A 1 -11.45 9.68 -42.55
C MET A 1 -10.47 8.90 -43.43
N ASP A 2 -9.57 9.56 -44.15
CA ASP A 2 -8.72 8.85 -45.13
C ASP A 2 -7.64 7.98 -44.45
N ALA A 3 -7.18 6.93 -45.15
CA ALA A 3 -6.25 5.95 -44.62
C ALA A 3 -4.83 6.49 -44.41
N GLU A 4 -4.46 7.59 -45.04
CA GLU A 4 -3.17 8.24 -44.85
C GLU A 4 -3.16 9.03 -43.52
N LEU A 5 -4.24 9.79 -43.26
CA LEU A 5 -4.46 10.51 -42.03
C LEU A 5 -4.52 9.56 -40.83
N ILE A 6 -5.25 8.43 -40.94
CA ILE A 6 -5.30 7.41 -39.88
C ILE A 6 -3.89 6.89 -39.55
N ARG A 7 -3.11 6.51 -40.57
CA ARG A 7 -1.75 6.00 -40.38
C ARG A 7 -0.83 7.05 -39.74
N ARG A 8 -0.96 8.32 -40.15
CA ARG A 8 -0.16 9.40 -39.59
C ARG A 8 -0.51 9.67 -38.12
N CYS A 9 -1.79 9.69 -37.77
CA CYS A 9 -2.24 9.77 -36.38
C CYS A 9 -1.75 8.58 -35.56
N GLN A 10 -1.87 7.35 -36.06
CA GLN A 10 -1.37 6.16 -35.38
C GLN A 10 0.15 6.25 -35.15
N SER A 11 0.93 6.66 -36.16
CA SER A 11 2.37 6.85 -36.01
C SER A 11 2.74 7.87 -34.94
N ILE A 12 1.99 8.97 -34.81
CA ILE A 12 2.19 9.96 -33.74
C ILE A 12 1.89 9.32 -32.37
N LEU A 13 0.82 8.52 -32.28
CA LEU A 13 0.40 7.89 -31.03
C LEU A 13 1.29 6.70 -30.62
N GLU A 14 1.94 6.02 -31.56
CA GLU A 14 2.92 4.95 -31.26
C GLU A 14 4.14 5.51 -30.51
N VAL A 15 4.61 6.72 -30.83
CA VAL A 15 5.71 7.38 -30.11
C VAL A 15 5.40 7.53 -28.61
N ALA A 16 4.12 7.71 -28.26
CA ALA A 16 3.68 7.82 -26.87
C ALA A 16 3.55 6.48 -26.13
N LYS A 17 3.60 5.33 -26.82
CA LYS A 17 3.51 4.01 -26.16
C LYS A 17 4.76 3.64 -25.38
N GLU A 18 5.91 4.26 -25.68
CA GLU A 18 7.18 4.04 -24.99
C GLU A 18 7.31 4.82 -23.65
N GLY A 19 6.28 5.60 -23.30
CA GLY A 19 6.18 6.28 -22.00
C GLY A 19 6.77 7.70 -21.96
N GLU A 20 7.41 8.15 -23.04
CA GLU A 20 7.89 9.53 -23.21
C GLU A 20 6.98 10.31 -24.19
N GLY A 21 6.82 11.61 -23.99
CA GLY A 21 6.14 12.48 -24.97
C GLY A 21 4.61 12.34 -25.10
N LEU A 22 3.91 11.70 -24.15
CA LEU A 22 2.45 11.47 -24.21
C LEU A 22 1.64 12.76 -24.45
N VAL A 23 1.89 13.81 -23.65
CA VAL A 23 1.17 15.10 -23.76
C VAL A 23 1.38 15.72 -25.14
N LYS A 24 2.64 15.74 -25.61
CA LYS A 24 3.01 16.28 -26.92
C LYS A 24 2.35 15.47 -28.05
N SER A 25 2.38 14.15 -27.98
CA SER A 25 1.81 13.28 -29.02
C SER A 25 0.30 13.41 -29.13
N VAL A 26 -0.41 13.54 -28.00
CA VAL A 26 -1.86 13.82 -28.01
C VAL A 26 -2.14 15.20 -28.59
N HIS A 27 -1.35 16.21 -28.20
CA HIS A 27 -1.48 17.56 -28.73
C HIS A 27 -1.26 17.62 -30.25
N ASP A 28 -0.16 17.03 -30.73
CA ASP A 28 0.19 16.97 -32.16
C ASP A 28 -0.88 16.21 -32.96
N CYS A 29 -1.42 15.12 -32.40
CA CYS A 29 -2.49 14.34 -33.03
C CYS A 29 -3.81 15.14 -33.11
N LEU A 30 -4.21 15.81 -32.02
CA LEU A 30 -5.38 16.69 -32.01
C LEU A 30 -5.24 17.85 -32.99
N HIS A 31 -4.05 18.47 -33.08
CA HIS A 31 -3.79 19.52 -34.05
C HIS A 31 -3.87 19.04 -35.50
N LEU A 32 -3.35 17.84 -35.78
CA LEU A 32 -3.47 17.24 -37.11
C LEU A 32 -4.94 16.99 -37.48
N LEU A 33 -5.72 16.44 -36.55
CA LEU A 33 -7.15 16.20 -36.76
C LEU A 33 -7.95 17.51 -36.90
N GLU A 34 -7.59 18.54 -36.15
CA GLU A 34 -8.17 19.89 -36.26
C GLU A 34 -7.90 20.49 -37.64
N SER A 35 -6.67 20.39 -38.15
CA SER A 35 -6.30 20.88 -39.50
C SER A 35 -7.06 20.18 -40.64
N ARG A 36 -7.63 19.00 -40.36
CA ARG A 36 -8.40 18.18 -41.31
C ARG A 36 -9.92 18.21 -41.04
N GLY A 37 -10.38 19.05 -40.11
CA GLY A 37 -11.81 19.23 -39.82
C GLY A 37 -12.45 18.14 -38.94
N PHE A 38 -11.65 17.26 -38.34
CA PHE A 38 -12.11 16.18 -37.44
C PHE A 38 -12.17 16.59 -35.97
N VAL A 39 -11.59 17.74 -35.63
CA VAL A 39 -11.73 18.40 -34.34
C VAL A 39 -12.23 19.81 -34.58
N TYR A 40 -13.17 20.28 -33.77
CA TYR A 40 -13.71 21.63 -33.84
C TYR A 40 -13.91 22.20 -32.43
N ASN A 41 -13.90 23.54 -32.33
CA ASN A 41 -14.17 24.24 -31.08
C ASN A 41 -15.60 24.76 -31.09
N ILE A 42 -16.34 24.55 -30.01
CA ILE A 42 -17.74 24.99 -29.87
C ILE A 42 -18.03 25.34 -28.41
N THR A 43 -18.79 26.41 -28.17
CA THR A 43 -19.32 26.67 -26.82
C THR A 43 -20.53 25.79 -26.58
N LEU A 44 -20.49 24.94 -25.55
CA LEU A 44 -21.58 24.03 -25.21
C LEU A 44 -22.13 24.34 -23.84
N HIS A 45 -23.45 24.51 -23.78
CA HIS A 45 -24.17 24.60 -22.52
C HIS A 45 -23.93 23.32 -21.68
N PRO A 46 -23.77 23.41 -20.34
CA PRO A 46 -23.41 22.26 -19.52
C PRO A 46 -24.39 21.09 -19.65
N SER A 47 -25.67 21.37 -19.94
CA SER A 47 -26.70 20.34 -20.16
C SER A 47 -26.46 19.46 -21.39
N MET A 48 -25.77 19.98 -22.42
CA MET A 48 -25.50 19.27 -23.68
C MET A 48 -24.29 18.34 -23.60
N VAL A 49 -23.60 18.30 -22.46
CA VAL A 49 -22.36 17.54 -22.28
C VAL A 49 -22.56 16.41 -21.27
N GLY A 50 -22.47 15.18 -21.75
CA GLY A 50 -22.40 13.97 -20.93
C GLY A 50 -20.97 13.60 -20.53
N ILE A 51 -20.81 12.43 -19.94
CA ILE A 51 -19.54 11.86 -19.51
C ILE A 51 -19.21 10.70 -20.44
N SER A 52 -18.01 10.70 -21.04
CA SER A 52 -17.60 9.53 -21.81
C SER A 52 -17.45 8.32 -20.88
N PRO A 53 -17.94 7.12 -21.25
CA PRO A 53 -17.70 5.90 -20.49
C PRO A 53 -16.21 5.52 -20.38
N LEU A 54 -15.32 6.19 -21.13
CA LEU A 54 -13.87 6.03 -21.03
C LEU A 54 -13.22 7.02 -20.06
N ASN A 55 -13.99 7.98 -19.52
CA ASN A 55 -13.48 9.00 -18.63
C ASN A 55 -13.02 8.40 -17.29
N ARG A 56 -11.89 8.89 -16.75
CA ARG A 56 -11.21 8.34 -15.57
C ARG A 56 -11.14 6.81 -15.60
N ASP A 57 -10.73 6.26 -16.74
CA ASP A 57 -10.58 4.81 -16.94
C ASP A 57 -11.90 4.05 -16.66
N GLY A 58 -13.04 4.69 -16.96
CA GLY A 58 -14.40 4.17 -16.78
C GLY A 58 -15.11 4.54 -15.49
N SER A 59 -14.46 5.26 -14.57
CA SER A 59 -15.06 5.72 -13.31
C SER A 59 -16.06 6.86 -13.48
N GLY A 60 -15.94 7.65 -14.55
CA GLY A 60 -16.75 8.86 -14.72
C GLY A 60 -16.38 9.96 -13.70
N VAL A 61 -17.39 10.51 -13.03
CA VAL A 61 -17.28 11.65 -12.10
C VAL A 61 -17.80 11.25 -10.71
N ASN A 62 -17.13 11.69 -9.64
CA ASN A 62 -17.68 11.55 -8.29
C ASN A 62 -18.55 12.77 -7.97
N ALA A 63 -19.79 12.54 -7.54
CA ALA A 63 -20.72 13.60 -7.21
C ALA A 63 -20.27 14.42 -5.99
N VAL A 64 -19.63 13.80 -4.99
CA VAL A 64 -19.07 14.53 -3.84
C VAL A 64 -17.94 15.46 -4.29
N ASP A 65 -16.98 14.94 -5.07
CA ASP A 65 -15.87 15.74 -5.62
C ASP A 65 -16.37 16.92 -6.47
N VAL A 66 -17.56 16.83 -7.09
CA VAL A 66 -18.18 17.96 -7.82
C VAL A 66 -18.60 19.08 -6.87
N HIS A 67 -19.26 18.75 -5.75
CA HIS A 67 -19.67 19.76 -4.77
C HIS A 67 -18.47 20.36 -4.00
N GLU A 68 -17.43 19.56 -3.74
CA GLU A 68 -16.16 20.07 -3.19
C GLU A 68 -15.48 21.02 -4.19
N LEU A 69 -15.40 20.62 -5.47
CA LEU A 69 -14.81 21.46 -6.53
C LEU A 69 -15.57 22.78 -6.69
N LEU A 70 -16.90 22.78 -6.52
CA LEU A 70 -17.67 24.03 -6.50
C LEU A 70 -17.17 24.97 -5.41
N SER A 71 -16.98 24.46 -4.19
CA SER A 71 -16.47 25.25 -3.05
C SER A 71 -15.06 25.79 -3.31
N ASP A 72 -14.18 24.96 -3.90
CA ASP A 72 -12.82 25.37 -4.27
C ASP A 72 -12.82 26.49 -5.31
N ILE A 73 -13.65 26.38 -6.35
CA ILE A 73 -13.75 27.42 -7.39
C ILE A 73 -14.30 28.72 -6.80
N LEU A 74 -15.29 28.66 -5.91
CA LEU A 74 -15.84 29.86 -5.26
C LEU A 74 -14.81 30.55 -4.36
N SER A 75 -13.93 29.79 -3.72
CA SER A 75 -12.84 30.32 -2.91
C SER A 75 -11.73 30.94 -3.76
N ALA A 76 -11.36 30.29 -4.87
CA ALA A 76 -10.27 30.73 -5.74
C ALA A 76 -10.66 31.79 -6.78
N GLY A 77 -11.94 31.85 -7.16
CA GLY A 77 -12.45 32.59 -8.30
C GLY A 77 -12.41 31.76 -9.59
N PHE A 78 -13.47 31.89 -10.40
CA PHE A 78 -13.56 31.18 -11.68
C PHE A 78 -12.80 31.91 -12.78
N LEU A 79 -12.07 31.15 -13.60
CA LEU A 79 -11.39 31.67 -14.78
C LEU A 79 -11.57 30.73 -15.96
N GLU A 80 -12.39 31.15 -16.93
CA GLU A 80 -12.74 30.35 -18.11
C GLU A 80 -11.50 29.88 -18.89
N GLN A 81 -10.46 30.71 -18.98
CA GLN A 81 -9.20 30.39 -19.67
C GLN A 81 -8.45 29.20 -19.08
N ARG A 82 -8.74 28.82 -17.82
CA ARG A 82 -8.16 27.64 -17.16
C ARG A 82 -8.98 26.37 -17.36
N VAL A 83 -10.17 26.46 -17.98
CA VAL A 83 -11.02 25.30 -18.23
C VAL A 83 -10.49 24.53 -19.44
N HIS A 84 -9.84 23.39 -19.19
CA HIS A 84 -9.41 22.48 -20.24
C HIS A 84 -10.51 21.46 -20.57
N ALA A 85 -11.41 21.82 -21.49
CA ALA A 85 -12.55 21.01 -21.87
C ALA A 85 -12.34 20.31 -23.22
N VAL A 86 -12.27 18.98 -23.19
CA VAL A 86 -12.13 18.13 -24.38
C VAL A 86 -13.17 17.03 -24.34
N GLY A 87 -13.86 16.80 -25.45
CA GLY A 87 -14.86 15.75 -25.55
C GLY A 87 -14.99 15.15 -26.94
N VAL A 88 -15.94 14.25 -27.09
CA VAL A 88 -16.19 13.49 -28.32
C VAL A 88 -17.68 13.42 -28.60
N GLU A 89 -18.08 13.49 -29.87
CA GLU A 89 -19.48 13.25 -30.24
C GLU A 89 -19.91 11.82 -29.82
N PRO A 90 -21.14 11.62 -29.31
CA PRO A 90 -21.66 10.30 -28.98
C PRO A 90 -21.56 9.35 -30.17
N ARG A 91 -21.00 8.16 -29.96
CA ARG A 91 -20.75 7.17 -31.01
C ARG A 91 -21.96 6.28 -31.23
N ASP A 92 -22.68 5.94 -30.18
CA ASP A 92 -23.84 5.07 -30.24
C ASP A 92 -24.84 5.40 -29.12
N GLY A 93 -25.97 4.68 -29.12
CA GLY A 93 -26.99 4.84 -28.07
C GLY A 93 -26.58 4.22 -26.73
N GLU A 94 -25.60 3.32 -26.68
CA GLU A 94 -25.16 2.68 -25.43
C GLU A 94 -24.46 3.69 -24.52
N GLU A 95 -23.65 4.60 -25.10
CA GLU A 95 -23.01 5.66 -24.32
C GLU A 95 -24.02 6.61 -23.67
N ILE A 96 -25.15 6.85 -24.35
CA ILE A 96 -26.25 7.67 -23.83
C ILE A 96 -26.97 6.93 -22.70
N LEU A 97 -27.31 5.64 -22.90
CA LEU A 97 -27.92 4.80 -21.87
C LEU A 97 -27.04 4.68 -20.62
N TRP A 98 -25.72 4.54 -20.81
CA TRP A 98 -24.76 4.52 -19.72
C TRP A 98 -24.82 5.82 -18.91
N ASN A 99 -24.87 6.98 -19.58
CA ASN A 99 -25.02 8.26 -18.89
C ASN A 99 -26.36 8.37 -18.16
N THR A 100 -27.46 7.95 -18.77
CA THR A 100 -28.78 7.94 -18.10
C THR A 100 -28.72 7.16 -16.79
N ALA A 101 -28.17 5.95 -16.82
CA ALA A 101 -27.99 5.13 -15.62
C ALA A 101 -27.04 5.79 -14.61
N PHE A 102 -25.94 6.38 -15.08
CA PHE A 102 -24.93 7.03 -14.25
C PHE A 102 -25.49 8.23 -13.48
N PHE A 103 -26.21 9.14 -14.16
CA PHE A 103 -26.82 10.30 -13.52
C PHE A 103 -28.00 9.91 -12.61
N GLN A 104 -28.75 8.87 -12.97
CA GLN A 104 -29.81 8.33 -12.10
C GLN A 104 -29.23 7.76 -10.79
N ALA A 105 -28.11 7.05 -10.86
CA ALA A 105 -27.42 6.51 -9.68
C ALA A 105 -26.79 7.60 -8.80
N ALA A 106 -26.60 8.81 -9.31
CA ALA A 106 -26.13 9.95 -8.53
C ALA A 106 -27.23 10.65 -7.73
N HIS A 107 -28.46 10.13 -7.72
CA HIS A 107 -29.59 10.62 -6.90
C HIS A 107 -29.82 12.14 -6.97
N GLY A 108 -29.61 12.73 -8.17
CA GLY A 108 -29.82 14.15 -8.42
C GLY A 108 -28.63 15.07 -8.07
N MET A 109 -27.58 14.56 -7.42
CA MET A 109 -26.39 15.36 -7.06
C MET A 109 -25.61 15.88 -8.26
N LEU A 110 -25.73 15.26 -9.43
CA LEU A 110 -25.11 15.73 -10.68
C LEU A 110 -26.07 16.57 -11.54
N GLY A 111 -27.24 16.89 -11.01
CA GLY A 111 -28.32 17.53 -11.74
C GLY A 111 -29.06 16.58 -12.70
N HIS A 112 -30.10 17.11 -13.32
CA HIS A 112 -30.90 16.45 -14.33
C HIS A 112 -30.09 16.23 -15.61
N PHE A 113 -30.24 15.02 -16.16
CA PHE A 113 -29.66 14.59 -17.43
C PHE A 113 -30.77 14.33 -18.45
N ASP A 114 -30.75 15.09 -19.54
CA ASP A 114 -31.63 14.90 -20.69
C ASP A 114 -30.85 14.19 -21.82
N PRO A 115 -31.16 12.91 -22.10
CA PRO A 115 -30.50 12.14 -23.16
C PRO A 115 -30.60 12.78 -24.55
N SER A 116 -31.68 13.51 -24.83
CA SER A 116 -31.95 14.09 -26.16
C SER A 116 -31.14 15.35 -26.45
N ALA A 117 -30.66 16.02 -25.40
CA ALA A 117 -29.88 17.25 -25.51
C ALA A 117 -28.37 17.01 -25.69
N ILE A 118 -27.89 15.78 -25.55
CA ILE A 118 -26.45 15.47 -25.51
C ILE A 118 -25.83 15.56 -26.90
N LYS A 119 -24.82 16.43 -27.01
CA LYS A 119 -24.03 16.65 -28.24
C LYS A 119 -22.57 16.23 -28.08
N CYS A 120 -22.09 16.10 -26.85
CA CYS A 120 -20.69 15.82 -26.55
C CYS A 120 -20.58 14.96 -25.29
N LEU A 121 -19.63 14.03 -25.27
CA LEU A 121 -19.24 13.25 -24.12
C LEU A 121 -17.85 13.67 -23.68
N SER A 122 -17.73 14.15 -22.44
CA SER A 122 -16.49 14.71 -21.91
C SER A 122 -15.41 13.64 -21.70
N LEU A 123 -14.19 13.93 -22.16
CA LEU A 123 -12.95 13.17 -21.92
C LEU A 123 -12.04 13.89 -20.91
N ALA A 124 -12.12 15.23 -20.88
CA ALA A 124 -11.48 16.11 -19.91
C ALA A 124 -12.44 17.26 -19.54
N GLY A 125 -12.34 17.78 -18.32
CA GLY A 125 -13.21 18.86 -17.83
C GLY A 125 -14.58 18.41 -17.28
N SER A 126 -14.79 17.11 -17.05
CA SER A 126 -16.10 16.56 -16.65
C SER A 126 -16.60 17.03 -15.29
N HIS A 127 -15.73 17.15 -14.28
CA HIS A 127 -16.13 17.65 -12.95
C HIS A 127 -16.54 19.13 -13.05
N THR A 128 -15.75 19.95 -13.73
CA THR A 128 -16.10 21.36 -14.00
C THR A 128 -17.42 21.47 -14.74
N ASN A 129 -17.68 20.65 -15.76
CA ASN A 129 -18.96 20.66 -16.46
C ASN A 129 -20.12 20.26 -15.55
N CYS A 130 -19.94 19.27 -14.68
CA CYS A 130 -20.95 18.91 -13.69
C CYS A 130 -21.19 20.05 -12.70
N VAL A 131 -20.15 20.75 -12.23
CA VAL A 131 -20.29 21.96 -11.40
C VAL A 131 -21.15 23.02 -12.09
N LEU A 132 -20.84 23.33 -13.35
CA LEU A 132 -21.60 24.30 -14.13
C LEU A 132 -23.06 23.85 -14.35
N ARG A 133 -23.29 22.55 -14.54
CA ARG A 133 -24.63 21.96 -14.68
C ARG A 133 -25.45 22.10 -13.41
N ILE A 134 -24.89 21.77 -12.25
CA ILE A 134 -25.62 21.84 -10.98
C ILE A 134 -25.96 23.27 -10.59
N LEU A 135 -25.05 24.23 -10.90
CA LEU A 135 -25.30 25.66 -10.77
C LEU A 135 -26.42 26.12 -11.70
N GLY A 136 -26.32 25.78 -12.99
CA GLY A 136 -27.29 26.18 -14.01
C GLY A 136 -28.72 25.64 -13.76
N GLN A 137 -28.83 24.56 -12.98
CA GLN A 137 -30.10 23.92 -12.64
C GLN A 137 -30.58 24.23 -11.22
N GLU A 138 -29.82 25.03 -10.45
CA GLU A 138 -30.19 25.45 -9.10
C GLU A 138 -30.59 24.27 -8.19
N ILE A 139 -29.77 23.21 -8.21
CA ILE A 139 -30.06 22.00 -7.44
C ILE A 139 -29.87 22.22 -5.94
N LEU A 140 -30.35 21.27 -5.14
CA LEU A 140 -30.10 21.25 -3.70
C LEU A 140 -28.60 21.21 -3.39
N HIS A 141 -28.17 22.08 -2.49
CA HIS A 141 -26.79 22.15 -2.04
C HIS A 141 -26.74 22.63 -0.59
N ASP A 142 -25.94 21.94 0.21
CA ASP A 142 -25.70 22.15 1.63
C ASP A 142 -24.38 22.91 1.92
N GLY A 143 -23.73 23.43 0.88
CA GLY A 143 -22.48 24.18 0.96
C GLY A 143 -22.65 25.69 1.17
N ASP A 144 -21.71 26.47 0.61
CA ASP A 144 -21.51 27.90 0.87
C ASP A 144 -22.81 28.74 0.79
N GLU A 145 -23.29 29.21 1.95
CA GLU A 145 -24.50 30.04 2.10
C GLU A 145 -24.48 31.31 1.21
N SER A 146 -23.30 31.79 0.83
CA SER A 146 -23.18 32.99 -0.01
C SER A 146 -23.69 32.82 -1.44
N ILE A 147 -23.89 31.57 -1.90
CA ILE A 147 -24.49 31.28 -3.22
C ILE A 147 -25.72 30.37 -3.12
N CYS A 148 -26.22 30.12 -1.91
CA CYS A 148 -27.39 29.28 -1.68
C CYS A 148 -28.58 30.12 -1.19
N HIS A 149 -29.78 29.80 -1.68
CA HIS A 149 -31.05 30.35 -1.20
C HIS A 149 -32.04 29.20 -1.03
N ASP A 150 -32.67 29.08 0.14
CA ASP A 150 -33.58 27.99 0.50
C ASP A 150 -33.00 26.58 0.24
N GLY A 151 -31.71 26.39 0.57
CA GLY A 151 -31.01 25.11 0.43
C GLY A 151 -30.72 24.70 -1.01
N LYS A 152 -30.86 25.64 -1.97
CA LYS A 152 -30.53 25.45 -3.38
C LYS A 152 -29.47 26.42 -3.84
N LEU A 153 -28.67 26.01 -4.80
CA LEU A 153 -27.79 26.91 -5.54
C LEU A 153 -28.62 28.02 -6.19
N ASN A 154 -28.14 29.26 -6.13
CA ASN A 154 -28.84 30.41 -6.65
C ASN A 154 -27.96 31.16 -7.64
N LEU A 155 -28.36 31.19 -8.92
CA LEU A 155 -27.57 31.80 -9.99
C LEU A 155 -27.43 33.31 -9.82
N GLU A 156 -28.40 33.99 -9.22
CA GLU A 156 -28.36 35.43 -9.01
C GLU A 156 -27.36 35.83 -7.91
N LEU A 157 -27.26 35.01 -6.86
CA LEU A 157 -26.20 35.16 -5.85
C LEU A 157 -24.82 34.85 -6.44
N LEU A 158 -24.72 33.80 -7.27
CA LEU A 158 -23.49 33.52 -8.02
C LEU A 158 -23.09 34.70 -8.90
N ARG A 159 -24.03 35.30 -9.64
CA ARG A 159 -23.78 36.45 -10.51
C ARG A 159 -23.16 37.64 -9.76
N LYS A 160 -23.65 37.91 -8.56
CA LYS A 160 -23.11 38.97 -7.69
C LYS A 160 -21.71 38.66 -7.17
N LYS A 161 -21.41 37.37 -6.93
CA LYS A 161 -20.12 36.91 -6.39
C LYS A 161 -19.05 36.76 -7.48
N ASP A 162 -19.42 36.13 -8.59
CA ASP A 162 -18.54 35.82 -9.73
C ASP A 162 -19.35 35.78 -11.05
N GLU A 163 -19.36 36.91 -11.76
CA GLU A 163 -20.04 37.09 -13.05
C GLU A 163 -19.49 36.13 -14.14
N ALA A 164 -18.20 35.80 -14.11
CA ALA A 164 -17.62 34.90 -15.10
C ALA A 164 -18.10 33.46 -14.87
N PHE A 165 -18.19 33.04 -13.61
CA PHE A 165 -18.71 31.73 -13.24
C PHE A 165 -20.19 31.59 -13.59
N TYR A 166 -20.98 32.63 -13.30
CA TYR A 166 -22.38 32.73 -13.72
C TYR A 166 -22.52 32.55 -15.23
N ARG A 167 -21.75 33.29 -16.04
CA ARG A 167 -21.81 33.18 -17.50
C ARG A 167 -21.48 31.78 -17.98
N ALA A 168 -20.48 31.13 -17.41
CA ALA A 168 -20.10 29.77 -17.75
C ALA A 168 -21.20 28.76 -17.40
N ALA A 169 -21.91 28.94 -16.29
CA ALA A 169 -23.02 28.07 -15.88
C ALA A 169 -24.24 28.25 -16.80
N THR A 170 -24.53 29.49 -17.22
CA THR A 170 -25.71 29.82 -18.04
C THR A 170 -25.50 29.63 -19.55
N HIS A 171 -24.30 29.87 -20.07
CA HIS A 171 -24.02 29.85 -21.51
C HIS A 171 -23.08 28.72 -21.92
N GLY A 172 -22.40 28.09 -20.94
CA GLY A 172 -21.39 27.08 -21.18
C GLY A 172 -19.99 27.65 -21.38
N VAL A 173 -19.07 26.74 -21.69
CA VAL A 173 -17.64 27.02 -21.92
C VAL A 173 -17.22 26.50 -23.29
N ASN A 174 -16.06 26.92 -23.77
CA ASN A 174 -15.51 26.42 -25.03
C ASN A 174 -15.02 24.96 -24.89
N TRP A 175 -15.50 24.08 -25.76
CA TRP A 175 -15.11 22.68 -25.86
C TRP A 175 -14.35 22.41 -27.16
N LYS A 176 -13.22 21.71 -27.04
CA LYS A 176 -12.59 21.04 -28.19
C LYS A 176 -13.25 19.67 -28.38
N VAL A 177 -14.02 19.51 -29.44
CA VAL A 177 -14.84 18.31 -29.71
C VAL A 177 -14.26 17.51 -30.87
N LEU A 178 -13.98 16.24 -30.60
CA LEU A 178 -13.60 15.25 -31.61
C LEU A 178 -14.86 14.68 -32.28
N ARG A 179 -14.89 14.68 -33.61
CA ARG A 179 -15.99 14.07 -34.38
C ARG A 179 -16.06 12.57 -34.13
N LYS A 180 -17.28 12.02 -34.14
CA LYS A 180 -17.57 10.59 -34.00
C LYS A 180 -16.75 9.74 -34.97
N GLU A 181 -16.60 10.19 -36.21
CA GLU A 181 -15.86 9.46 -37.23
C GLU A 181 -14.38 9.25 -36.85
N ALA A 182 -13.72 10.28 -36.33
CA ALA A 182 -12.33 10.16 -35.89
C ALA A 182 -12.22 9.27 -34.63
N ALA A 183 -13.20 9.35 -33.73
CA ALA A 183 -13.27 8.52 -32.53
C ALA A 183 -13.44 7.02 -32.84
N MET A 184 -14.22 6.69 -33.88
CA MET A 184 -14.41 5.32 -34.36
C MET A 184 -13.13 4.73 -34.98
N HIS A 185 -12.37 5.55 -35.74
CA HIS A 185 -11.13 5.10 -36.36
C HIS A 185 -9.91 5.10 -35.43
N LEU A 186 -9.93 5.94 -34.38
CA LEU A 186 -8.82 6.11 -33.43
C LEU A 186 -9.32 5.95 -31.98
N PRO A 187 -9.87 4.78 -31.58
CA PRO A 187 -10.43 4.60 -30.24
C PRO A 187 -9.39 4.79 -29.12
N HIS A 188 -8.12 4.45 -29.37
CA HIS A 188 -7.02 4.65 -28.42
C HIS A 188 -6.71 6.12 -28.12
N LEU A 189 -6.99 7.02 -29.06
CA LEU A 189 -6.82 8.45 -28.86
C LEU A 189 -7.72 8.95 -27.72
N LEU A 190 -8.95 8.43 -27.60
CA LEU A 190 -9.89 8.82 -26.55
C LEU A 190 -9.32 8.55 -25.15
N SER A 191 -8.75 7.36 -24.94
CA SER A 191 -8.09 6.98 -23.70
C SER A 191 -6.86 7.86 -23.42
N MET A 192 -6.10 8.23 -24.45
CA MET A 192 -4.91 9.07 -24.28
C MET A 192 -5.27 10.53 -23.95
N ILE A 193 -6.32 11.09 -24.58
CA ILE A 193 -6.85 12.43 -24.27
C ILE A 193 -7.24 12.51 -22.80
N GLN A 194 -8.03 11.54 -22.32
CA GLN A 194 -8.42 11.45 -20.92
C GLN A 194 -7.19 11.45 -19.99
N ARG A 195 -6.14 10.69 -20.31
CA ARG A 195 -4.93 10.60 -19.48
C ARG A 195 -4.18 11.92 -19.40
N THR A 196 -4.12 12.66 -20.51
CA THR A 196 -3.44 13.96 -20.59
C THR A 196 -4.23 15.08 -19.92
N GLY A 197 -5.55 15.17 -20.16
CA GLY A 197 -6.39 16.22 -19.60
C GLY A 197 -6.58 16.13 -18.08
N ASN A 198 -6.42 14.94 -17.50
CA ASN A 198 -6.42 14.72 -16.04
C ASN A 198 -5.02 14.75 -15.40
N ALA A 199 -3.97 15.09 -16.16
CA ALA A 199 -2.60 15.23 -15.65
C ALA A 199 -2.23 16.66 -15.26
N THR A 200 -3.00 17.65 -15.72
CA THR A 200 -2.71 19.08 -15.59
C THR A 200 -3.39 19.78 -14.41
N MET A 201 -4.23 19.08 -13.61
CA MET A 201 -4.85 19.66 -12.42
C MET A 201 -4.54 18.84 -11.17
N GLN A 202 -4.42 19.54 -10.04
CA GLN A 202 -3.98 19.09 -8.72
C GLN A 202 -4.83 17.96 -8.08
N SER A 203 -5.85 17.43 -8.76
CA SER A 203 -6.64 16.30 -8.27
C SER A 203 -5.80 15.03 -8.33
N GLN A 204 -5.51 14.48 -7.14
CA GLN A 204 -4.84 13.20 -6.99
C GLN A 204 -5.60 12.13 -7.80
N GLU A 205 -4.86 11.30 -8.54
CA GLU A 205 -5.44 10.13 -9.19
C GLU A 205 -5.90 9.16 -8.09
N HIS A 206 -7.21 9.00 -7.92
CA HIS A 206 -7.78 8.08 -6.94
C HIS A 206 -7.37 6.63 -7.25
N GLU A 207 -7.07 5.84 -6.23
CA GLU A 207 -6.50 4.50 -6.40
C GLU A 207 -7.41 3.56 -7.22
N LEU A 208 -8.74 3.75 -7.15
CA LEU A 208 -9.72 3.03 -7.95
C LEU A 208 -9.57 3.28 -9.46
N GLN A 209 -9.17 4.50 -9.85
CA GLN A 209 -8.92 4.87 -11.23
C GLN A 209 -7.69 4.15 -11.78
N LEU A 210 -6.59 4.12 -11.03
CA LEU A 210 -5.39 3.34 -11.39
C LEU A 210 -5.72 1.84 -11.52
N MET A 211 -6.56 1.32 -10.63
CA MET A 211 -6.98 -0.08 -10.65
C MET A 211 -7.82 -0.42 -11.88
N ARG A 212 -8.77 0.45 -12.27
CA ARG A 212 -9.55 0.26 -13.51
C ARG A 212 -8.67 0.36 -14.76
N ARG A 213 -7.66 1.25 -14.75
CA ARG A 213 -6.65 1.32 -15.82
C ARG A 213 -5.87 0.02 -15.97
N LEU A 214 -5.35 -0.51 -14.87
CA LEU A 214 -4.62 -1.78 -14.84
C LEU A 214 -5.50 -2.91 -15.35
N HIS A 215 -6.75 -2.97 -14.90
CA HIS A 215 -7.72 -3.97 -15.34
C HIS A 215 -8.03 -3.84 -16.84
N GLY A 216 -8.29 -2.64 -17.35
CA GLY A 216 -8.55 -2.42 -18.78
C GLY A 216 -7.36 -2.80 -19.67
N LEU A 217 -6.14 -2.46 -19.27
CA LEU A 217 -4.90 -2.88 -19.96
C LEU A 217 -4.74 -4.41 -19.95
N TRP A 218 -5.02 -5.05 -18.82
CA TRP A 218 -4.96 -6.51 -18.69
C TRP A 218 -6.03 -7.23 -19.52
N VAL A 219 -7.29 -6.76 -19.52
CA VAL A 219 -8.35 -7.33 -20.38
C VAL A 219 -7.98 -7.22 -21.85
N THR A 220 -7.38 -6.09 -22.26
CA THR A 220 -6.96 -5.87 -23.64
C THR A 220 -5.81 -6.80 -24.04
N GLU A 221 -4.79 -6.97 -23.20
CA GLU A 221 -3.65 -7.85 -23.52
C GLU A 221 -3.99 -9.35 -23.38
N SER A 222 -4.83 -9.72 -22.40
CA SER A 222 -5.24 -11.12 -22.16
C SER A 222 -6.19 -11.67 -23.23
N THR A 223 -6.95 -10.81 -23.91
CA THR A 223 -7.77 -11.20 -25.06
C THR A 223 -6.97 -11.45 -26.33
N HIS A 224 -5.78 -10.85 -26.45
CA HIS A 224 -4.94 -10.92 -27.66
C HIS A 224 -3.77 -11.92 -27.52
N THR A 225 -3.38 -12.27 -26.28
CA THR A 225 -2.23 -13.15 -26.01
C THR A 225 -2.52 -14.11 -24.85
N LYS A 226 -2.05 -15.37 -24.95
CA LYS A 226 -2.14 -16.37 -23.85
C LYS A 226 -1.23 -16.04 -22.66
N HIS A 227 -0.30 -15.11 -22.83
CA HIS A 227 0.69 -14.74 -21.82
C HIS A 227 0.80 -13.22 -21.76
N VAL A 228 0.37 -12.63 -20.65
CA VAL A 228 0.34 -11.18 -20.45
C VAL A 228 1.63 -10.72 -19.79
N ASP A 229 2.34 -9.75 -20.39
CA ASP A 229 3.54 -9.14 -19.80
C ASP A 229 3.15 -8.05 -18.79
N PHE A 230 3.10 -8.45 -17.52
CA PHE A 230 2.75 -7.54 -16.42
C PHE A 230 3.75 -6.40 -16.23
N LEU A 231 5.01 -6.54 -16.66
CA LEU A 231 6.00 -5.47 -16.58
C LEU A 231 5.72 -4.39 -17.63
N SER A 232 5.27 -4.78 -18.82
CA SER A 232 4.74 -3.88 -19.86
C SER A 232 3.48 -3.15 -19.38
N ILE A 233 2.50 -3.86 -18.80
CA ILE A 233 1.29 -3.24 -18.23
C ILE A 233 1.64 -2.21 -17.15
N LYS A 234 2.56 -2.56 -16.23
CA LYS A 234 3.05 -1.66 -15.19
C LYS A 234 3.70 -0.41 -15.80
N LYS A 235 4.60 -0.55 -16.78
CA LYS A 235 5.22 0.62 -17.45
C LYS A 235 4.17 1.51 -18.13
N LYS A 236 3.16 0.92 -18.78
CA LYS A 236 2.06 1.65 -19.46
C LYS A 236 1.11 2.36 -18.48
N ALA A 237 0.85 1.76 -17.31
CA ALA A 237 -0.04 2.30 -16.29
C ALA A 237 0.60 3.42 -15.46
N PHE A 238 1.90 3.32 -15.16
CA PHE A 238 2.67 4.20 -14.29
C PHE A 238 3.55 5.20 -15.07
N VAL A 239 3.03 5.82 -16.14
CA VAL A 239 3.74 6.92 -16.83
C VAL A 239 4.12 7.97 -15.79
N ARG A 240 5.44 8.19 -15.61
CA ARG A 240 6.03 9.01 -14.54
C ARG A 240 5.33 10.38 -14.45
N ARG A 241 4.46 10.52 -13.45
CA ARG A 241 4.14 11.83 -12.86
C ARG A 241 5.19 12.09 -11.79
N HIS A 242 5.86 13.23 -11.86
CA HIS A 242 6.37 13.86 -10.64
C HIS A 242 5.15 14.31 -9.82
N SER A 243 4.60 13.39 -9.02
CA SER A 243 3.62 13.72 -7.98
C SER A 243 4.39 14.24 -6.76
N PRO A 244 3.97 15.34 -6.11
CA PRO A 244 4.48 15.73 -4.81
C PRO A 244 3.85 14.97 -3.65
N SER A 245 3.00 13.94 -3.88
CA SER A 245 2.47 13.12 -2.79
C SER A 245 3.51 12.12 -2.27
N THR A 246 4.00 12.34 -1.06
CA THR A 246 5.02 11.52 -0.38
C THR A 246 4.53 10.16 0.14
N ARG A 247 3.31 9.72 -0.19
CA ARG A 247 2.78 8.44 0.30
C ARG A 247 1.96 7.69 -0.76
N SER A 248 2.65 7.03 -1.67
CA SER A 248 2.08 5.92 -2.44
C SER A 248 2.25 4.62 -1.65
N LEU A 249 1.20 3.80 -1.55
CA LEU A 249 1.35 2.40 -1.15
C LEU A 249 2.39 1.78 -2.12
N GLY A 250 3.55 1.37 -1.61
CA GLY A 250 4.71 1.06 -2.42
C GLY A 250 4.48 -0.08 -3.42
N ALA A 251 5.35 -0.19 -4.43
CA ALA A 251 5.21 -1.17 -5.52
C ALA A 251 5.00 -2.63 -5.04
N GLU A 252 5.59 -3.00 -3.90
CA GLU A 252 5.48 -4.33 -3.30
C GLU A 252 4.06 -4.66 -2.80
N PHE A 253 3.32 -3.66 -2.31
CA PHE A 253 1.94 -3.83 -1.85
C PHE A 253 1.02 -4.16 -3.04
N TRP A 254 1.18 -3.42 -4.14
CA TRP A 254 0.39 -3.61 -5.36
C TRP A 254 0.74 -4.91 -6.08
N GLU A 255 2.02 -5.29 -6.08
CA GLU A 255 2.48 -6.57 -6.62
C GLU A 255 1.78 -7.76 -5.93
N LYS A 256 1.69 -7.73 -4.59
CA LYS A 256 0.97 -8.77 -3.82
C LYS A 256 -0.54 -8.77 -4.03
N ILE A 257 -1.15 -7.62 -4.27
CA ILE A 257 -2.59 -7.52 -4.61
C ILE A 257 -2.87 -8.04 -6.04
N SER A 258 -1.90 -7.95 -6.94
CA SER A 258 -2.03 -8.35 -8.35
C SER A 258 -1.79 -9.83 -8.62
N MET A 259 -1.31 -10.60 -7.64
CA MET A 259 -1.06 -12.04 -7.81
C MET A 259 -2.36 -12.83 -8.04
N GLU A 260 -2.34 -13.73 -9.03
CA GLU A 260 -3.41 -14.67 -9.35
C GLU A 260 -3.73 -15.57 -8.14
N VAL A 261 -5.00 -15.60 -7.73
CA VAL A 261 -5.52 -16.60 -6.80
C VAL A 261 -6.79 -17.16 -7.40
N LYS A 262 -6.89 -18.49 -7.46
CA LYS A 262 -8.10 -19.17 -7.95
C LYS A 262 -9.29 -18.81 -7.04
N GLY A 263 -10.34 -18.20 -7.60
CA GLY A 263 -11.63 -17.94 -6.93
C GLY A 263 -12.04 -16.46 -6.84
N THR A 264 -13.29 -16.23 -6.39
CA THR A 264 -14.01 -14.94 -6.33
C THR A 264 -13.53 -13.95 -5.25
N ASN A 265 -12.30 -14.10 -4.74
CA ASN A 265 -11.76 -13.36 -3.58
C ASN A 265 -11.20 -11.96 -3.90
N GLN A 266 -11.70 -11.27 -4.92
CA GLN A 266 -11.22 -9.92 -5.28
C GLN A 266 -11.78 -8.83 -4.34
N PHE A 267 -13.00 -9.01 -3.81
CA PHE A 267 -13.69 -8.05 -2.92
C PHE A 267 -12.96 -7.79 -1.60
N SER A 268 -12.31 -8.82 -1.03
CA SER A 268 -11.56 -8.70 0.21
C SER A 268 -10.31 -7.83 0.05
N ARG A 269 -9.67 -7.84 -1.13
CA ARG A 269 -8.47 -7.04 -1.44
C ARG A 269 -8.75 -5.53 -1.50
N VAL A 270 -9.97 -5.14 -1.88
CA VAL A 270 -10.43 -3.74 -1.94
C VAL A 270 -10.60 -3.14 -0.54
N LYS A 271 -11.04 -3.94 0.44
CA LYS A 271 -11.25 -3.50 1.83
C LYS A 271 -9.95 -3.20 2.57
N LEU A 272 -8.85 -3.88 2.23
CA LEU A 272 -7.52 -3.59 2.79
C LEU A 272 -7.00 -2.21 2.37
N ALA A 273 -7.30 -1.79 1.13
CA ALA A 273 -6.92 -0.48 0.62
C ALA A 273 -7.72 0.66 1.29
N TYR A 274 -8.92 0.36 1.78
CA TYR A 274 -9.74 1.30 2.57
C TYR A 274 -9.08 1.65 3.92
N ALA A 275 -8.30 0.74 4.53
CA ALA A 275 -7.60 0.95 5.80
C ALA A 275 -6.30 1.79 5.69
N LYS A 276 -6.29 2.72 4.73
CA LYS A 276 -5.17 3.42 4.05
C LYS A 276 -3.96 3.87 4.88
N GLU A 277 -4.08 4.02 6.20
CA GLU A 277 -2.99 4.53 7.06
C GLU A 277 -2.17 3.44 7.78
N VAL A 278 -2.70 2.22 7.92
CA VAL A 278 -2.15 1.22 8.84
C VAL A 278 -1.73 -0.09 8.15
N ALA A 279 -2.28 -0.37 6.97
CA ALA A 279 -2.06 -1.63 6.27
C ALA A 279 -0.65 -1.72 5.64
N GLN A 280 0.07 -2.79 5.98
CA GLN A 280 1.39 -3.13 5.44
C GLN A 280 1.30 -4.28 4.41
N ALA A 281 2.38 -4.48 3.64
CA ALA A 281 2.46 -5.57 2.65
C ALA A 281 2.30 -6.99 3.26
N GLY A 282 2.51 -7.15 4.58
CA GLY A 282 2.22 -8.39 5.31
C GLY A 282 0.73 -8.67 5.53
N ASP A 283 -0.10 -7.62 5.53
CA ASP A 283 -1.54 -7.72 5.79
C ASP A 283 -2.30 -8.21 4.55
N ALA A 284 -1.79 -7.88 3.36
CA ALA A 284 -2.24 -8.46 2.09
C ALA A 284 -2.14 -10.00 2.08
N LYS A 285 -1.13 -10.57 2.75
CA LYS A 285 -0.97 -12.03 2.88
C LYS A 285 -1.96 -12.66 3.84
N ARG A 286 -2.37 -11.96 4.90
CA ARG A 286 -3.45 -12.42 5.79
C ARG A 286 -4.78 -12.48 5.04
N MET A 287 -5.01 -11.52 4.14
CA MET A 287 -6.21 -11.49 3.31
C MET A 287 -6.31 -12.67 2.33
N MET A 288 -5.19 -13.32 2.03
CA MET A 288 -5.13 -14.52 1.18
C MET A 288 -5.36 -15.83 1.97
N HIS A 289 -5.64 -15.76 3.27
CA HIS A 289 -5.95 -16.95 4.06
C HIS A 289 -7.29 -17.57 3.66
N LYS A 290 -7.37 -18.90 3.58
CA LYS A 290 -8.56 -19.64 3.10
C LYS A 290 -9.84 -19.29 3.87
N ASP A 291 -9.72 -19.02 5.17
CA ASP A 291 -10.86 -18.72 6.05
C ASP A 291 -11.26 -17.23 6.02
N MET A 292 -10.45 -16.38 5.39
CA MET A 292 -10.69 -14.94 5.33
C MET A 292 -11.96 -14.60 4.54
N LEU A 293 -12.29 -15.37 3.49
CA LEU A 293 -13.53 -15.14 2.74
C LEU A 293 -14.76 -15.29 3.64
N THR A 294 -14.76 -16.28 4.54
CA THR A 294 -15.85 -16.51 5.48
C THR A 294 -15.95 -15.37 6.49
N GLU A 295 -14.82 -14.93 7.03
CA GLU A 295 -14.76 -13.80 7.97
C GLU A 295 -15.17 -12.47 7.32
N VAL A 296 -14.77 -12.23 6.07
CA VAL A 296 -15.17 -11.03 5.30
C VAL A 296 -16.66 -11.06 4.99
N ARG A 297 -17.23 -12.21 4.62
CA ARG A 297 -18.68 -12.36 4.40
C ARG A 297 -19.48 -12.15 5.69
N ALA A 298 -18.98 -12.66 6.81
CA ALA A 298 -19.61 -12.42 8.12
C ALA A 298 -19.57 -10.92 8.48
N ALA A 299 -18.48 -10.23 8.16
CA ALA A 299 -18.38 -8.80 8.35
C ALA A 299 -19.28 -7.99 7.41
N ASP A 300 -19.39 -8.39 6.13
CA ASP A 300 -20.34 -7.81 5.18
C ASP A 300 -21.78 -7.94 5.68
N LEU A 301 -22.12 -9.09 6.24
CA LEU A 301 -23.45 -9.31 6.82
C LEU A 301 -23.70 -8.38 8.01
N ILE A 302 -22.71 -8.17 8.88
CA ILE A 302 -22.79 -7.21 10.00
C ILE A 302 -22.98 -5.78 9.46
N MET A 303 -22.17 -5.37 8.48
CA MET A 303 -22.24 -4.04 7.84
C MET A 303 -23.59 -3.79 7.17
N TYR A 304 -24.15 -4.81 6.54
CA TYR A 304 -25.49 -4.79 5.95
C TYR A 304 -26.57 -4.69 7.03
N GLN A 305 -26.46 -5.49 8.10
CA GLN A 305 -27.40 -5.46 9.22
C GLN A 305 -27.40 -4.11 9.95
N TRP A 306 -26.25 -3.45 10.11
CA TRP A 306 -26.20 -2.07 10.61
C TRP A 306 -27.03 -1.12 9.76
N ARG A 307 -26.89 -1.18 8.42
CA ARG A 307 -27.67 -0.34 7.49
C ARG A 307 -29.18 -0.63 7.57
N GLN A 308 -29.57 -1.90 7.69
CA GLN A 308 -30.97 -2.27 7.94
C GLN A 308 -31.51 -1.77 9.29
N LEU A 309 -30.68 -1.78 10.34
CA LEU A 309 -31.06 -1.23 11.65
C LEU A 309 -31.22 0.29 11.58
N VAL A 310 -30.41 0.98 10.77
CA VAL A 310 -30.57 2.41 10.53
C VAL A 310 -31.88 2.73 9.80
N GLU A 311 -32.28 1.95 8.80
CA GLU A 311 -33.60 2.13 8.15
C GLU A 311 -34.76 2.06 9.17
N ARG A 312 -34.63 1.22 10.20
CA ARG A 312 -35.60 1.11 11.30
C ARG A 312 -35.51 2.27 12.28
N LEU A 313 -34.30 2.68 12.66
CA LEU A 313 -34.03 3.80 13.60
C LEU A 313 -34.41 5.17 13.03
N SER A 314 -34.23 5.35 11.72
CA SER A 314 -34.54 6.59 11.01
C SER A 314 -36.04 6.78 10.73
N LYS A 315 -36.89 5.76 10.98
CA LYS A 315 -38.32 5.75 10.63
C LYS A 315 -38.58 6.13 9.15
N GLY A 316 -37.68 5.72 8.26
CA GLY A 316 -37.77 6.08 6.83
C GLY A 316 -37.28 7.50 6.48
N LYS A 317 -36.64 8.22 7.42
CA LYS A 317 -35.83 9.40 7.09
C LYS A 317 -34.53 8.96 6.41
N ASP A 318 -34.06 9.76 5.48
CA ASP A 318 -32.83 9.49 4.73
C ASP A 318 -31.62 9.35 5.68
N LEU A 319 -30.80 8.32 5.47
CA LEU A 319 -29.50 8.13 6.13
C LEU A 319 -28.60 9.35 5.96
N LEU A 320 -28.71 10.02 4.82
CA LEU A 320 -28.00 11.25 4.46
C LEU A 320 -28.39 12.46 5.31
N ALA A 321 -29.53 12.41 6.01
CA ALA A 321 -30.00 13.50 6.87
C ALA A 321 -29.42 13.48 8.29
N LEU A 322 -28.64 12.45 8.66
CA LEU A 322 -28.00 12.33 9.98
C LEU A 322 -26.47 12.12 9.81
N PRO A 323 -25.71 13.21 9.60
CA PRO A 323 -24.26 13.15 9.38
C PRO A 323 -23.50 12.41 10.48
N GLU A 324 -23.96 12.47 11.72
CA GLU A 324 -23.38 11.79 12.88
C GLU A 324 -23.52 10.26 12.75
N LEU A 325 -24.63 9.79 12.17
CA LEU A 325 -24.90 8.38 11.96
C LEU A 325 -24.08 7.80 10.80
N ILE A 326 -23.90 8.58 9.72
CA ILE A 326 -22.99 8.25 8.62
C ILE A 326 -21.55 8.19 9.11
N THR A 327 -21.15 9.17 9.91
CA THR A 327 -19.82 9.21 10.50
C THR A 327 -19.60 8.00 11.40
N ALA A 328 -20.55 7.68 12.27
CA ALA A 328 -20.49 6.49 13.12
C ALA A 328 -20.41 5.18 12.32
N LEU A 329 -21.18 5.06 11.22
CA LEU A 329 -21.14 3.90 10.32
C LEU A 329 -19.80 3.77 9.59
N ASN A 330 -19.24 4.88 9.10
CA ASN A 330 -17.95 4.89 8.43
C ASN A 330 -16.82 4.48 9.39
N PHE A 331 -16.84 5.00 10.62
CA PHE A 331 -15.92 4.55 11.65
C PHE A 331 -16.15 3.08 12.00
N ALA A 332 -17.40 2.63 12.16
CA ALA A 332 -17.72 1.23 12.44
C ALA A 332 -17.20 0.27 11.36
N ASP A 333 -17.38 0.63 10.08
CA ASP A 333 -16.88 -0.15 8.94
C ASP A 333 -15.34 -0.28 9.00
N MET A 334 -14.65 0.83 9.28
CA MET A 334 -13.19 0.86 9.42
C MET A 334 -12.69 0.05 10.61
N HIS A 335 -13.41 0.07 11.74
CA HIS A 335 -13.04 -0.68 12.93
C HIS A 335 -13.27 -2.18 12.76
N LEU A 336 -14.35 -2.58 12.07
CA LEU A 336 -14.61 -3.97 11.76
C LEU A 336 -13.54 -4.52 10.81
N ILE A 337 -13.14 -3.74 9.80
CA ILE A 337 -12.03 -4.07 8.90
C ILE A 337 -10.72 -4.18 9.68
N GLY A 338 -10.41 -3.19 10.54
CA GLY A 338 -9.23 -3.19 11.39
C GLY A 338 -9.18 -4.39 12.34
N PHE A 339 -10.30 -4.77 12.94
CA PHE A 339 -10.46 -5.93 13.81
C PHE A 339 -10.16 -7.24 13.08
N LEU A 340 -10.76 -7.47 11.91
CA LEU A 340 -10.56 -8.68 11.10
C LEU A 340 -9.11 -8.85 10.65
N LEU A 341 -8.47 -7.74 10.30
CA LEU A 341 -7.12 -7.71 9.79
C LEU A 341 -6.07 -7.65 10.90
N LYS A 342 -6.50 -7.40 12.14
CA LYS A 342 -5.65 -7.11 13.30
C LYS A 342 -4.67 -5.99 12.99
N LEU A 343 -5.19 -4.92 12.40
CA LEU A 343 -4.43 -3.69 12.20
C LEU A 343 -4.31 -2.97 13.55
N PRO A 344 -3.17 -2.33 13.85
CA PRO A 344 -3.04 -1.48 15.02
C PRO A 344 -3.89 -0.21 14.83
N VAL A 345 -5.18 -0.31 15.15
CA VAL A 345 -6.09 0.83 15.24
C VAL A 345 -6.11 1.29 16.70
N ASP A 346 -5.99 2.59 16.93
CA ASP A 346 -5.84 3.21 18.25
C ASP A 346 -7.17 3.26 19.02
N VAL A 347 -7.79 2.09 19.24
CA VAL A 347 -9.20 1.99 19.65
C VAL A 347 -9.46 0.78 20.57
N LYS A 348 -10.61 0.81 21.26
CA LYS A 348 -11.14 -0.22 22.16
C LYS A 348 -10.97 -1.62 21.55
N GLN A 349 -10.32 -2.51 22.29
CA GLN A 349 -10.13 -3.89 21.85
C GLN A 349 -11.39 -4.71 22.14
N TYR A 350 -11.97 -5.28 21.09
CA TYR A 350 -13.15 -6.13 21.20
C TYR A 350 -12.75 -7.59 21.28
N SER A 351 -13.51 -8.40 22.02
CA SER A 351 -13.30 -9.84 22.12
C SER A 351 -13.80 -10.61 20.90
N SER A 352 -14.79 -10.06 20.18
CA SER A 352 -15.32 -10.59 18.92
C SER A 352 -15.89 -9.50 18.02
N LYS A 353 -16.14 -9.82 16.75
CA LYS A 353 -16.78 -8.90 15.78
C LYS A 353 -18.23 -8.59 16.15
N GLU A 354 -18.90 -9.51 16.82
CA GLU A 354 -20.25 -9.35 17.36
C GLU A 354 -20.26 -8.41 18.57
N ALA A 355 -19.23 -8.42 19.42
CA ALA A 355 -19.08 -7.46 20.51
C ALA A 355 -18.89 -6.02 19.99
N LEU A 356 -18.09 -5.85 18.92
CA LEU A 356 -17.98 -4.58 18.19
C LEU A 356 -19.34 -4.19 17.59
N ALA A 357 -20.02 -5.12 16.94
CA ALA A 357 -21.33 -4.89 16.33
C ALA A 357 -22.39 -4.43 17.33
N HIS A 358 -22.38 -4.99 18.53
CA HIS A 358 -23.24 -4.55 19.62
C HIS A 358 -22.95 -3.10 20.05
N ASP A 359 -21.68 -2.76 20.29
CA ASP A 359 -21.26 -1.43 20.74
C ASP A 359 -21.62 -0.34 19.71
N VAL A 360 -21.49 -0.66 18.41
CA VAL A 360 -21.92 0.23 17.32
C VAL A 360 -23.43 0.47 17.37
N VAL A 361 -24.25 -0.55 17.64
CA VAL A 361 -25.70 -0.37 17.81
C VAL A 361 -26.01 0.50 19.04
N VAL A 362 -25.26 0.38 20.13
CA VAL A 362 -25.41 1.26 21.30
C VAL A 362 -25.10 2.72 20.94
N ILE A 363 -24.04 2.97 20.17
CA ILE A 363 -23.71 4.31 19.66
C ILE A 363 -24.83 4.84 18.76
N MET A 364 -25.34 4.03 17.83
CA MET A 364 -26.46 4.41 16.96
C MET A 364 -27.72 4.76 17.74
N ARG A 365 -28.05 3.99 18.80
CA ARG A 365 -29.16 4.31 19.72
C ARG A 365 -28.97 5.67 20.38
N GLY A 366 -27.74 5.96 20.85
CA GLY A 366 -27.39 7.23 21.47
C GLY A 366 -27.57 8.41 20.52
N ILE A 367 -27.12 8.27 19.26
CA ILE A 367 -27.26 9.30 18.22
C ILE A 367 -28.73 9.52 17.84
N CYS A 368 -29.51 8.44 17.69
CA CYS A 368 -30.89 8.54 17.24
C CYS A 368 -31.90 8.82 18.37
N GLY A 369 -31.46 8.73 19.64
CA GLY A 369 -32.33 8.85 20.82
C GLY A 369 -33.44 7.80 20.91
N GLN A 370 -33.28 6.66 20.22
CA GLN A 370 -34.31 5.62 20.09
C GLN A 370 -33.74 4.24 20.41
N HIS A 371 -34.56 3.41 21.05
CA HIS A 371 -34.19 2.03 21.38
C HIS A 371 -34.42 1.10 20.19
N VAL A 372 -33.41 0.32 19.81
CA VAL A 372 -33.51 -0.77 18.82
C VAL A 372 -32.72 -1.95 19.29
N ASP A 373 -33.36 -3.11 19.40
CA ASP A 373 -32.73 -4.34 19.89
C ASP A 373 -31.51 -4.72 19.06
N SER A 374 -30.40 -4.99 19.75
CA SER A 374 -29.15 -5.36 19.09
C SER A 374 -29.17 -6.88 18.87
N PRO A 375 -29.04 -7.36 17.62
CA PRO A 375 -28.93 -8.80 17.36
C PRO A 375 -27.74 -9.47 18.07
N TRP A 376 -26.78 -8.67 18.53
CA TRP A 376 -25.55 -9.10 19.17
C TRP A 376 -25.51 -8.82 20.68
N GLU A 377 -26.67 -8.56 21.31
CA GLU A 377 -26.76 -8.26 22.74
C GLU A 377 -26.16 -9.36 23.64
N ALA A 378 -26.25 -10.63 23.25
CA ALA A 378 -25.59 -11.74 23.95
C ALA A 378 -24.05 -11.63 23.99
N HIS A 379 -23.47 -10.77 23.13
CA HIS A 379 -22.04 -10.49 23.04
C HIS A 379 -21.66 -9.15 23.67
N ALA A 380 -22.58 -8.49 24.38
CA ALA A 380 -22.31 -7.27 25.11
C ALA A 380 -21.11 -7.47 26.06
N MET A 381 -20.10 -6.63 25.92
CA MET A 381 -18.97 -6.67 26.83
C MET A 381 -19.46 -6.22 28.21
N GLN A 382 -19.29 -7.07 29.23
CA GLN A 382 -19.47 -6.64 30.60
C GLN A 382 -18.49 -5.50 30.86
N GLN A 383 -19.02 -4.28 31.09
CA GLN A 383 -18.21 -3.21 31.65
C GLN A 383 -17.73 -3.69 33.01
N LYS A 384 -16.48 -4.13 33.09
CA LYS A 384 -15.76 -4.04 34.35
C LYS A 384 -15.71 -2.55 34.68
N VAL A 385 -16.43 -2.16 35.73
CA VAL A 385 -16.15 -0.92 36.45
C VAL A 385 -14.64 -0.92 36.67
N ALA A 386 -13.97 0.08 36.10
CA ALA A 386 -12.52 0.17 36.16
C ALA A 386 -12.11 0.36 37.62
N GLU A 387 -11.75 -0.72 38.30
CA GLU A 387 -10.84 -0.64 39.43
C GLU A 387 -9.48 -0.24 38.86
N ASP A 388 -9.11 0.99 39.19
CA ASP A 388 -7.81 1.63 39.07
C ASP A 388 -6.66 0.65 39.33
N THR A 389 -6.23 -0.04 38.27
CA THR A 389 -4.99 -0.84 38.24
C THR A 389 -4.37 -0.76 36.85
N SER A 390 -4.34 0.44 36.29
CA SER A 390 -3.32 0.81 35.31
C SER A 390 -2.76 2.14 35.75
N SER A 391 -1.48 2.14 36.12
CA SER A 391 -0.72 3.33 36.48
C SER A 391 -1.05 4.44 35.49
N PRO A 392 -1.47 5.64 35.95
CA PRO A 392 -1.94 6.67 35.06
C PRO A 392 -0.80 7.07 34.13
N LYS A 393 -0.94 6.81 32.83
CA LYS A 393 -0.35 7.71 31.85
C LYS A 393 -1.13 9.00 32.00
N VAL A 394 -0.62 9.85 32.88
CA VAL A 394 -1.09 11.20 33.12
C VAL A 394 -1.11 11.90 31.75
N VAL A 395 -2.30 12.04 31.17
CA VAL A 395 -2.55 13.11 30.20
C VAL A 395 -2.57 14.37 31.04
N ALA A 396 -1.37 14.89 31.35
CA ALA A 396 -1.24 16.20 31.95
C ALA A 396 -1.75 17.20 30.90
N MET A 397 -2.77 17.98 31.24
CA MET A 397 -3.01 19.24 30.52
C MET A 397 -1.67 20.00 30.53
N ARG A 398 -1.10 20.17 29.34
CA ARG A 398 0.26 20.67 29.17
C ARG A 398 0.24 22.17 29.38
N GLU A 399 0.99 22.64 30.37
CA GLU A 399 1.12 24.07 30.64
C GLU A 399 1.88 24.75 29.50
N LEU A 400 1.26 25.77 28.92
CA LEU A 400 1.90 26.69 27.99
C LEU A 400 2.49 27.85 28.79
N ASN A 401 3.64 28.35 28.35
CA ASN A 401 4.14 29.65 28.77
C ASN A 401 3.22 30.76 28.23
N PRO A 402 3.25 31.97 28.82
CA PRO A 402 2.44 33.10 28.35
C PRO A 402 2.67 33.50 26.88
N ASP A 403 3.79 33.07 26.29
CA ASP A 403 4.17 33.27 24.89
C ASP A 403 3.67 32.16 23.94
N GLY A 404 2.92 31.17 24.45
CA GLY A 404 2.39 30.05 23.68
C GLY A 404 3.34 28.87 23.51
N THR A 405 4.53 28.88 24.11
CA THR A 405 5.49 27.76 24.03
C THR A 405 5.23 26.69 25.12
N VAL A 406 5.52 25.42 24.84
CA VAL A 406 5.28 24.32 25.80
C VAL A 406 6.33 24.35 26.93
N LYS A 407 5.90 24.31 28.20
CA LYS A 407 6.81 24.40 29.38
C LYS A 407 7.90 23.33 29.43
N GLN A 408 7.67 22.15 28.86
CA GLN A 408 8.63 21.02 28.87
C GLN A 408 8.82 20.43 27.46
N PRO A 409 9.70 20.99 26.63
CA PRO A 409 9.92 20.53 25.25
C PRO A 409 10.73 19.23 25.14
N VAL A 410 11.41 18.81 26.21
CA VAL A 410 12.19 17.55 26.24
C VAL A 410 11.27 16.33 26.26
N THR A 411 10.17 16.38 27.01
CA THR A 411 9.21 15.28 27.12
C THR A 411 8.47 15.03 25.80
N LEU A 412 8.21 16.09 25.02
CA LEU A 412 7.65 15.96 23.66
C LEU A 412 8.57 15.19 22.71
N LEU A 413 9.88 15.40 22.82
CA LEU A 413 10.87 14.72 22.00
C LEU A 413 10.93 13.23 22.37
N GLU A 414 10.86 12.92 23.66
CA GLU A 414 10.85 11.55 24.19
C GLU A 414 9.58 10.77 23.82
N ASP A 415 8.41 11.41 23.92
CA ASP A 415 7.12 10.84 23.49
C ASP A 415 7.11 10.49 21.99
N ALA A 416 7.82 11.28 21.17
CA ALA A 416 8.01 11.01 19.74
C ALA A 416 9.07 9.91 19.46
N GLY A 417 9.60 9.27 20.49
CA GLY A 417 10.57 8.17 20.38
C GLY A 417 12.03 8.61 20.31
N PHE A 418 12.34 9.89 20.55
CA PHE A 418 13.70 10.43 20.49
C PHE A 418 14.22 10.75 21.90
N LYS A 419 15.31 10.09 22.30
CA LYS A 419 15.96 10.35 23.59
C LYS A 419 17.22 11.20 23.41
N VAL A 420 17.54 12.01 24.41
CA VAL A 420 18.86 12.65 24.48
C VAL A 420 19.93 11.56 24.49
N GLY A 421 20.94 11.71 23.65
CA GLY A 421 21.97 10.70 23.37
C GLY A 421 21.70 9.80 22.17
N SER A 422 20.47 9.77 21.63
CA SER A 422 20.14 8.97 20.45
C SER A 422 20.69 9.59 19.17
N TRP A 423 21.15 8.74 18.25
CA TRP A 423 21.50 9.12 16.88
C TRP A 423 20.24 9.20 16.03
N CYS A 424 20.10 10.31 15.29
CA CYS A 424 18.95 10.56 14.44
C CYS A 424 19.39 11.04 13.06
N ARG A 425 18.58 10.72 12.05
CA ARG A 425 18.82 11.07 10.64
C ARG A 425 17.56 11.64 10.02
N ARG A 426 17.71 12.74 9.28
CA ARG A 426 16.66 13.36 8.48
C ARG A 426 16.41 12.55 7.22
N LYS A 427 15.14 12.24 6.94
CA LYS A 427 14.73 11.37 5.84
C LYS A 427 14.91 12.01 4.46
N SER A 428 14.80 13.34 4.37
CA SER A 428 14.83 14.06 3.09
C SER A 428 16.21 14.11 2.43
N ASP A 429 17.26 14.34 3.21
CA ASP A 429 18.61 14.56 2.70
C ASP A 429 19.71 13.76 3.43
N GLY A 430 19.31 12.93 4.40
CA GLY A 430 20.23 12.07 5.12
C GLY A 430 21.11 12.77 6.16
N GLN A 431 20.90 14.07 6.43
CA GLN A 431 21.66 14.78 7.47
C GLN A 431 21.45 14.09 8.82
N SER A 432 22.54 13.86 9.56
CA SER A 432 22.48 13.09 10.81
C SER A 432 23.26 13.73 11.94
N GLY A 433 22.84 13.46 13.17
CA GLY A 433 23.53 13.88 14.38
C GLY A 433 22.99 13.18 15.63
N GLN A 434 23.74 13.31 16.72
CA GLN A 434 23.34 12.84 18.03
C GLN A 434 22.59 13.94 18.78
N ILE A 435 21.46 13.61 19.40
CA ILE A 435 20.69 14.57 20.19
C ILE A 435 21.44 14.88 21.48
N VAL A 436 21.75 16.16 21.72
CA VAL A 436 22.51 16.60 22.91
C VAL A 436 21.61 17.27 23.93
N ALA A 437 20.65 18.08 23.48
CA ALA A 437 19.73 18.80 24.37
C ALA A 437 18.46 19.22 23.60
N CYS A 438 17.36 19.49 24.31
CA CYS A 438 16.18 20.15 23.78
C CYS A 438 15.79 21.33 24.69
N GLN A 439 15.85 22.55 24.17
CA GLN A 439 15.57 23.78 24.93
C GLN A 439 14.88 24.81 24.03
N GLY A 440 13.86 25.50 24.55
CA GLY A 440 13.18 26.59 23.83
C GLY A 440 12.56 26.15 22.49
N GLY A 441 11.98 24.95 22.43
CA GLY A 441 11.39 24.39 21.19
C GLY A 441 12.42 24.02 20.11
N LYS A 442 13.72 23.93 20.44
CA LYS A 442 14.77 23.53 19.52
C LYS A 442 15.59 22.35 20.07
N VAL A 443 15.83 21.38 19.21
CA VAL A 443 16.68 20.21 19.44
C VAL A 443 18.10 20.53 18.97
N GLN A 444 19.08 20.36 19.86
CA GLN A 444 20.49 20.50 19.55
C GLN A 444 21.07 19.16 19.11
N LEU A 445 21.70 19.14 17.95
CA LEU A 445 22.31 17.96 17.34
C LEU A 445 23.83 18.13 17.24
N LYS A 446 24.60 17.15 17.73
CA LYS A 446 26.03 17.04 17.47
C LYS A 446 26.23 16.22 16.19
N GLN A 447 26.77 16.85 15.16
CA GLN A 447 27.10 16.22 13.89
C GLN A 447 28.38 15.39 14.00
N ALA A 448 28.63 14.51 13.02
CA ALA A 448 29.78 13.61 13.03
C ALA A 448 31.13 14.34 12.95
N ASP A 449 31.15 15.56 12.40
CA ASP A 449 32.30 16.46 12.36
C ASP A 449 32.53 17.23 13.69
N GLY A 450 31.68 16.99 14.70
CA GLY A 450 31.72 17.64 16.01
C GLY A 450 30.92 18.94 16.11
N ASN A 451 30.35 19.45 15.01
CA ASN A 451 29.59 20.70 15.00
C ASN A 451 28.23 20.55 15.68
N LEU A 452 27.79 21.61 16.36
CA LEU A 452 26.48 21.68 17.02
C LEU A 452 25.47 22.42 16.14
N GLY A 453 24.49 21.70 15.61
CA GLY A 453 23.34 22.24 14.89
C GLY A 453 22.11 22.41 15.79
N LYS A 454 21.21 23.32 15.42
CA LYS A 454 19.90 23.51 16.08
C LYS A 454 18.78 23.28 15.08
N VAL A 455 17.81 22.44 15.44
CA VAL A 455 16.66 22.09 14.61
C VAL A 455 15.38 22.34 15.41
N VAL A 456 14.33 22.84 14.78
CA VAL A 456 13.05 23.10 15.45
C VAL A 456 12.39 21.77 15.83
N LEU A 457 11.80 21.70 17.03
CA LEU A 457 11.21 20.48 17.59
C LEU A 457 10.09 19.91 16.72
N ASP A 458 9.27 20.76 16.11
CA ASP A 458 8.12 20.34 15.27
C ASP A 458 8.52 19.45 14.10
N VAL A 459 9.75 19.60 13.60
CA VAL A 459 10.29 18.78 12.50
C VAL A 459 10.54 17.33 12.95
N PHE A 460 10.79 17.09 14.23
CA PHE A 460 10.86 15.75 14.80
C PHE A 460 9.46 15.15 15.00
N LEU A 461 8.52 15.96 15.49
CA LEU A 461 7.14 15.55 15.71
C LEU A 461 6.40 15.25 14.39
N GLY A 462 6.73 15.96 13.31
CA GLY A 462 6.23 15.72 11.95
C GLY A 462 6.76 14.43 11.30
N GLY A 463 7.69 13.73 11.94
CA GLY A 463 8.20 12.45 11.46
C GLY A 463 9.26 12.56 10.36
N ASP A 464 9.86 13.73 10.15
CA ASP A 464 10.92 13.96 9.15
C ASP A 464 12.27 13.34 9.57
N TRP A 465 12.41 13.02 10.85
CA TRP A 465 13.59 12.38 11.43
C TRP A 465 13.29 10.95 11.85
N SER A 466 14.32 10.12 11.92
CA SER A 466 14.24 8.76 12.45
C SER A 466 15.48 8.43 13.28
N VAL A 467 15.29 7.68 14.36
CA VAL A 467 16.39 7.15 15.17
C VAL A 467 17.08 6.03 14.39
N PHE A 468 18.40 5.99 14.41
CA PHE A 468 19.20 4.92 13.81
C PHE A 468 20.44 4.61 14.66
N THR A 469 20.97 3.41 14.51
CA THR A 469 22.27 3.05 15.07
C THR A 469 23.34 3.27 14.00
N PRO A 470 24.38 4.10 14.24
CA PRO A 470 25.48 4.25 13.30
C PRO A 470 26.10 2.90 12.95
N LYS A 471 26.40 2.70 11.67
CA LYS A 471 27.17 1.52 11.26
C LYS A 471 28.57 1.65 11.86
N PRO A 472 29.10 0.63 12.56
CA PRO A 472 30.49 0.65 12.98
C PRO A 472 31.38 0.80 11.75
N GLU A 473 32.48 1.53 11.89
CA GLU A 473 33.43 1.70 10.79
C GLU A 473 33.96 0.33 10.33
N PRO A 474 34.17 0.14 9.01
CA PRO A 474 34.71 -1.11 8.50
C PRO A 474 36.06 -1.40 9.13
N VAL A 475 36.15 -2.49 9.88
CA VAL A 475 37.43 -2.99 10.38
C VAL A 475 38.15 -3.65 9.21
N LEU A 476 39.25 -3.06 8.77
CA LEU A 476 40.15 -3.69 7.81
C LEU A 476 40.78 -4.91 8.48
N ILE A 477 40.44 -6.11 8.01
CA ILE A 477 41.14 -7.33 8.40
C ILE A 477 42.35 -7.44 7.48
N PRO A 478 43.59 -7.31 7.99
CA PRO A 478 44.76 -7.58 7.17
C PRO A 478 44.76 -9.07 6.76
N ASP A 479 45.04 -9.32 5.48
CA ASP A 479 45.06 -10.65 4.84
C ASP A 479 43.74 -11.44 4.80
N ALA A 480 42.85 -11.04 3.88
CA ALA A 480 41.65 -11.81 3.48
C ALA A 480 41.96 -13.14 2.75
N THR A 481 43.19 -13.65 2.80
CA THR A 481 43.64 -14.85 2.10
C THR A 481 42.95 -16.14 2.61
N MET A 482 42.37 -16.15 3.82
CA MET A 482 41.53 -17.26 4.31
C MET A 482 40.31 -17.52 3.42
N MET A 483 39.75 -16.47 2.82
CA MET A 483 38.56 -16.59 1.99
C MET A 483 38.84 -17.39 0.73
N LEU A 484 40.08 -17.32 0.22
CA LEU A 484 40.50 -18.10 -0.95
C LEU A 484 40.49 -19.61 -0.67
N ASP A 485 40.88 -20.03 0.53
CA ASP A 485 40.79 -21.45 0.93
C ASP A 485 39.33 -21.91 1.07
N ILE A 486 38.44 -21.06 1.58
CA ILE A 486 36.99 -21.35 1.65
C ILE A 486 36.40 -21.47 0.24
N PHE A 487 36.80 -20.61 -0.70
CA PHE A 487 36.34 -20.69 -2.10
C PHE A 487 36.87 -21.95 -2.81
N ASP A 488 38.13 -22.34 -2.56
CA ASP A 488 38.68 -23.58 -3.11
C ASP A 488 37.95 -24.82 -2.55
N LEU A 489 37.59 -24.80 -1.27
CA LEU A 489 36.75 -25.82 -0.64
C LEU A 489 35.34 -25.82 -1.24
N GLN A 490 34.76 -24.64 -1.48
CA GLN A 490 33.45 -24.49 -2.11
C GLN A 490 33.43 -25.07 -3.53
N ALA A 491 34.48 -24.85 -4.33
CA ALA A 491 34.59 -25.45 -5.66
C ALA A 491 34.63 -27.00 -5.59
N LYS A 492 35.31 -27.57 -4.60
CA LYS A 492 35.30 -29.03 -4.36
C LYS A 492 33.95 -29.53 -3.88
N HIS A 493 33.23 -28.74 -3.10
CA HIS A 493 31.86 -29.00 -2.67
C HIS A 493 30.91 -29.01 -3.88
N GLU A 494 30.97 -28.01 -4.76
CA GLU A 494 30.15 -27.94 -5.99
C GLU A 494 30.41 -29.10 -6.95
N ALA A 495 31.64 -29.61 -6.99
CA ALA A 495 31.99 -30.80 -7.77
C ALA A 495 31.54 -32.12 -7.12
N ASN A 496 31.02 -32.11 -5.89
CA ASN A 496 30.60 -33.33 -5.20
C ASN A 496 29.30 -33.89 -5.82
N SER A 497 29.40 -35.01 -6.51
CA SER A 497 28.26 -35.72 -7.13
C SER A 497 27.10 -36.05 -6.18
N MET A 498 27.31 -36.06 -4.85
CA MET A 498 26.25 -36.30 -3.87
C MET A 498 25.31 -35.10 -3.72
N LEU A 499 25.69 -33.88 -4.14
CA LEU A 499 24.82 -32.71 -4.09
C LEU A 499 23.56 -32.87 -4.93
N ALA A 500 23.65 -33.55 -6.07
CA ALA A 500 22.50 -33.85 -6.91
C ALA A 500 21.47 -34.76 -6.22
N ARG A 501 21.82 -35.38 -5.08
CA ARG A 501 20.94 -36.21 -4.26
C ARG A 501 20.30 -35.44 -3.11
N LEU A 502 20.42 -34.11 -3.09
CA LEU A 502 19.82 -33.26 -2.06
C LEU A 502 18.72 -32.40 -2.66
N HIS A 503 17.65 -32.21 -1.90
CA HIS A 503 16.55 -31.34 -2.26
C HIS A 503 16.23 -30.37 -1.13
N MET A 504 16.10 -29.10 -1.49
CA MET A 504 15.83 -28.02 -0.54
C MET A 504 14.32 -27.83 -0.41
N HIS A 505 13.79 -28.10 0.78
CA HIS A 505 12.40 -27.81 1.12
C HIS A 505 12.35 -26.45 1.81
N LEU A 506 11.63 -25.48 1.24
CA LEU A 506 11.53 -24.12 1.79
C LEU A 506 10.30 -23.91 2.68
N LYS A 507 9.24 -24.70 2.48
CA LYS A 507 7.96 -24.62 3.21
C LYS A 507 7.40 -26.04 3.44
N PRO A 508 6.74 -26.32 4.57
CA PRO A 508 6.47 -25.44 5.71
C PRO A 508 7.67 -25.21 6.64
N GLN A 509 8.72 -26.02 6.52
CA GLN A 509 9.98 -25.88 7.26
C GLN A 509 11.16 -25.89 6.27
N LYS A 510 12.16 -25.04 6.53
CA LYS A 510 13.42 -25.05 5.78
C LYS A 510 14.22 -26.27 6.19
N LYS A 511 14.41 -27.22 5.27
CA LYS A 511 15.23 -28.41 5.50
C LYS A 511 15.84 -28.92 4.21
N ILE A 512 16.97 -29.59 4.35
CA ILE A 512 17.61 -30.32 3.26
C ILE A 512 17.27 -31.80 3.42
N VAL A 513 16.70 -32.40 2.37
CA VAL A 513 16.26 -33.79 2.35
C VAL A 513 17.07 -34.56 1.31
N ALA A 514 17.53 -35.75 1.65
CA ALA A 514 18.13 -36.64 0.68
C ALA A 514 17.05 -37.24 -0.24
N ILE A 515 17.19 -37.10 -1.55
CA ILE A 515 16.33 -37.74 -2.56
C ILE A 515 16.97 -39.00 -3.16
N GLY A 516 18.07 -39.45 -2.57
CA GLY A 516 18.71 -40.70 -2.88
C GLY A 516 19.75 -41.04 -1.81
N LYS A 517 20.11 -42.31 -1.72
CA LYS A 517 21.03 -42.83 -0.71
C LYS A 517 22.39 -42.10 -0.75
N ILE A 518 22.90 -41.64 0.39
CA ILE A 518 24.23 -41.01 0.51
C ILE A 518 25.10 -41.84 1.46
N PRO A 519 26.18 -42.49 0.98
CA PRO A 519 27.05 -43.29 1.83
C PRO A 519 27.77 -42.45 2.89
N LYS A 520 28.13 -43.06 4.02
CA LYS A 520 28.90 -42.45 5.11
C LYS A 520 30.15 -41.71 4.56
N MET A 521 30.39 -40.49 5.04
CA MET A 521 31.53 -39.64 4.70
C MET A 521 31.70 -39.28 3.21
N ARG A 522 30.62 -39.35 2.41
CA ARG A 522 30.65 -38.99 0.98
C ARG A 522 30.07 -37.61 0.68
N LEU A 523 29.29 -37.03 1.59
CA LEU A 523 28.79 -35.67 1.47
C LEU A 523 29.67 -34.71 2.26
N THR A 524 30.01 -33.59 1.64
CA THR A 524 30.70 -32.47 2.30
C THR A 524 30.04 -31.18 1.89
N LEU A 525 29.61 -30.39 2.87
CA LEU A 525 29.04 -29.06 2.67
C LEU A 525 29.98 -28.02 3.27
N VAL A 526 30.21 -26.94 2.54
CA VAL A 526 31.13 -25.86 2.95
C VAL A 526 30.28 -24.63 3.27
N PRO A 527 30.38 -24.06 4.49
CA PRO A 527 29.69 -22.82 4.86
C PRO A 527 30.41 -21.60 4.27
N CYS A 528 30.50 -21.56 2.94
CA CYS A 528 31.05 -20.45 2.18
C CYS A 528 30.07 -19.27 2.16
N SER A 529 30.55 -18.10 2.58
CA SER A 529 29.80 -16.86 2.62
C SER A 529 30.71 -15.66 2.37
N LEU A 530 30.15 -14.59 1.78
CA LEU A 530 30.80 -13.28 1.71
C LEU A 530 30.57 -12.46 2.99
N GLN A 531 29.78 -12.97 3.93
CA GLN A 531 29.49 -12.32 5.21
C GLN A 531 30.29 -12.99 6.32
N LEU A 532 31.25 -12.24 6.87
CA LEU A 532 31.95 -12.61 8.09
C LEU A 532 31.44 -11.76 9.25
N LYS A 533 31.17 -12.41 10.38
CA LYS A 533 30.90 -11.74 11.66
C LYS A 533 32.11 -11.89 12.55
N HIS A 534 32.33 -10.90 13.42
CA HIS A 534 33.39 -10.92 14.42
C HIS A 534 32.89 -10.35 15.75
N GLY A 535 33.49 -10.76 16.86
CA GLY A 535 33.07 -10.34 18.20
C GLY A 535 33.39 -11.37 19.29
N ALA A 536 32.92 -11.12 20.51
CA ALA A 536 33.16 -11.97 21.68
C ALA A 536 32.03 -12.97 21.99
N LYS A 537 30.88 -12.85 21.32
CA LYS A 537 29.71 -13.72 21.52
C LYS A 537 29.47 -14.54 20.28
N VAL A 538 29.25 -15.85 20.46
CA VAL A 538 28.89 -16.77 19.37
C VAL A 538 27.55 -16.34 18.76
N PRO A 539 27.53 -15.95 17.47
CA PRO A 539 26.30 -15.61 16.79
C PRO A 539 25.48 -16.87 16.47
N ASP A 540 24.16 -16.77 16.56
CA ASP A 540 23.26 -17.85 16.12
C ASP A 540 23.44 -18.15 14.61
N ASP A 541 23.30 -19.42 14.26
CA ASP A 541 23.29 -19.95 12.88
C ASP A 541 24.55 -19.63 12.04
N CYS A 542 25.70 -19.41 12.68
CA CYS A 542 26.99 -19.17 12.02
C CYS A 542 27.99 -20.30 12.30
N PHE A 543 29.00 -20.44 11.44
CA PHE A 543 30.07 -21.42 11.63
C PHE A 543 31.38 -20.71 11.99
N GLU A 544 31.99 -21.14 13.09
CA GLU A 544 33.21 -20.54 13.60
C GLU A 544 34.43 -20.89 12.75
N VAL A 545 35.30 -19.90 12.56
CA VAL A 545 36.63 -20.07 11.96
C VAL A 545 37.63 -19.96 13.11
N PHE A 546 38.45 -21.00 13.27
CA PHE A 546 39.43 -21.10 14.36
C PHE A 546 40.84 -20.78 13.86
N PRO A 547 41.79 -20.53 14.78
CA PRO A 547 41.57 -19.98 16.11
C PRO A 547 41.14 -18.51 15.99
N ALA A 548 40.75 -17.90 17.10
CA ALA A 548 40.60 -16.45 17.16
C ALA A 548 41.90 -15.75 16.73
N VAL A 549 41.80 -14.64 16.01
CA VAL A 549 42.95 -13.79 15.70
C VAL A 549 43.03 -12.75 16.82
N GLY A 550 43.91 -12.97 17.79
CA GLY A 550 43.87 -12.24 19.07
C GLY A 550 42.65 -12.64 19.90
N ASP A 551 41.94 -11.65 20.48
CA ASP A 551 40.69 -11.87 21.25
C ASP A 551 39.43 -11.85 20.37
N VAL A 552 39.60 -11.88 19.03
CA VAL A 552 38.51 -11.73 18.08
C VAL A 552 38.22 -13.07 17.40
N HIS A 553 37.04 -13.61 17.71
CA HIS A 553 36.50 -14.77 17.01
C HIS A 553 35.85 -14.34 15.69
N PHE A 554 35.91 -15.21 14.68
CA PHE A 554 35.33 -15.00 13.37
C PHE A 554 34.32 -16.10 13.06
N TRP A 555 33.21 -15.71 12.45
CA TRP A 555 32.19 -16.66 12.01
C TRP A 555 31.77 -16.39 10.57
N SER A 556 31.68 -17.46 9.79
CA SER A 556 31.00 -17.44 8.49
C SER A 556 29.49 -17.38 8.72
N ALA A 557 28.87 -16.31 8.22
CA ALA A 557 27.46 -16.02 8.46
C ALA A 557 26.57 -16.39 7.27
N PRO A 558 25.30 -16.78 7.52
CA PRO A 558 24.41 -17.24 6.46
C PRO A 558 24.11 -16.14 5.44
N MET A 559 24.32 -16.45 4.16
CA MET A 559 23.92 -15.60 3.03
C MET A 559 22.94 -16.36 2.15
N LEU A 560 21.70 -15.85 2.08
CA LEU A 560 20.65 -16.39 1.21
C LEU A 560 20.11 -15.25 0.35
N VAL A 561 20.39 -15.31 -0.94
CA VAL A 561 19.83 -14.44 -1.97
C VAL A 561 18.97 -15.32 -2.87
N LEU A 562 17.66 -15.30 -2.66
CA LEU A 562 16.75 -16.01 -3.56
C LEU A 562 16.70 -15.29 -4.92
N PRO A 563 16.56 -16.02 -6.04
CA PRO A 563 16.25 -15.42 -7.33
C PRO A 563 15.03 -14.51 -7.20
N LYS A 564 15.07 -13.31 -7.79
CA LYS A 564 13.96 -12.36 -7.73
C LYS A 564 12.95 -12.60 -8.86
N ALA A 565 13.42 -13.12 -9.99
CA ALA A 565 12.62 -13.57 -11.12
C ALA A 565 13.11 -14.93 -11.66
N GLU A 566 12.31 -15.54 -12.54
CA GLU A 566 12.69 -16.77 -13.25
C GLU A 566 13.89 -16.50 -14.17
N GLY A 567 14.97 -17.25 -14.00
CA GLY A 567 16.24 -17.05 -14.71
C GLY A 567 17.26 -16.17 -13.97
N ASP A 568 16.89 -15.49 -12.88
CA ASP A 568 17.86 -14.75 -12.06
C ASP A 568 18.79 -15.70 -11.30
N ALA A 569 20.06 -15.33 -11.19
CA ALA A 569 21.00 -16.02 -10.33
C ALA A 569 20.64 -15.78 -8.85
N GLY A 570 20.30 -16.86 -8.14
CA GLY A 570 20.24 -16.88 -6.69
C GLY A 570 21.55 -17.38 -6.08
N PHE A 571 21.78 -17.05 -4.82
CA PHE A 571 22.84 -17.63 -4.01
C PHE A 571 22.22 -18.29 -2.77
N ALA A 572 22.34 -19.61 -2.68
CA ALA A 572 21.87 -20.38 -1.54
C ALA A 572 22.93 -21.40 -1.17
N ASN A 573 23.50 -21.28 0.04
CA ASN A 573 24.45 -22.25 0.54
C ASN A 573 23.75 -23.25 1.49
N LEU A 574 23.76 -24.53 1.12
CA LEU A 574 23.06 -25.61 1.82
C LEU A 574 23.58 -25.85 3.24
N ALA A 575 24.85 -25.52 3.53
CA ALA A 575 25.44 -25.67 4.87
C ALA A 575 24.66 -24.89 5.93
N PHE A 576 24.16 -23.70 5.58
CA PHE A 576 23.39 -22.83 6.49
C PHE A 576 21.91 -23.21 6.58
N MET A 577 21.48 -24.28 5.91
CA MET A 577 20.09 -24.75 5.92
C MET A 577 19.91 -26.08 6.66
N ILE A 578 21.00 -26.61 7.22
CA ILE A 578 20.95 -27.82 8.04
C ILE A 578 20.28 -27.49 9.36
N GLN A 579 19.37 -28.35 9.78
CA GLN A 579 18.64 -28.17 11.03
C GLN A 579 19.47 -28.65 12.22
N SER A 580 19.23 -28.08 13.39
CA SER A 580 19.76 -28.62 14.65
C SER A 580 18.77 -29.60 15.27
N THR A 581 19.26 -30.67 15.87
CA THR A 581 18.48 -31.64 16.63
C THR A 581 19.10 -31.82 18.03
N HIS A 582 18.26 -32.08 19.02
CA HIS A 582 18.71 -32.46 20.38
C HIS A 582 18.76 -33.98 20.57
N GLU A 583 18.36 -34.74 19.56
CA GLU A 583 18.41 -36.20 19.54
C GLU A 583 19.64 -36.63 18.74
N GLU A 584 20.62 -37.22 19.42
CA GLU A 584 21.91 -37.63 18.83
C GLU A 584 21.72 -38.66 17.71
N ASP A 585 20.77 -39.60 17.87
CA ASP A 585 20.46 -40.63 16.86
C ASP A 585 19.90 -40.05 15.54
N LEU A 586 19.24 -38.88 15.62
CA LEU A 586 18.73 -38.18 14.44
C LEU A 586 19.80 -37.34 13.74
N ALA A 587 20.92 -37.05 14.41
CA ALA A 587 22.01 -36.34 13.78
C ALA A 587 22.70 -37.24 12.75
N ASN A 588 22.87 -36.71 11.55
CA ASN A 588 23.55 -37.39 10.46
C ASN A 588 24.66 -36.54 9.85
N MET A 589 24.80 -35.29 10.30
CA MET A 589 25.85 -34.36 9.93
C MET A 589 26.64 -33.91 11.17
N GLU A 590 27.94 -33.68 10.99
CA GLU A 590 28.83 -33.13 12.02
C GLU A 590 29.70 -32.02 11.43
N VAL A 591 30.05 -31.04 12.26
CA VAL A 591 31.01 -30.00 11.90
C VAL A 591 32.42 -30.53 12.13
N CYS A 592 33.18 -30.65 11.05
CA CYS A 592 34.61 -30.96 11.07
C CYS A 592 35.42 -29.71 10.71
N TYR A 593 36.69 -29.68 11.13
CA TYR A 593 37.60 -28.58 10.82
C TYR A 593 38.73 -29.04 9.92
N VAL A 594 39.08 -28.23 8.92
CA VAL A 594 40.24 -28.44 8.06
C VAL A 594 41.19 -27.28 8.16
N ARG A 595 42.49 -27.58 8.22
CA ARG A 595 43.53 -26.55 8.25
C ARG A 595 43.58 -25.80 6.91
N SER A 596 43.61 -24.48 6.98
CA SER A 596 43.80 -23.60 5.82
C SER A 596 45.18 -23.87 5.19
N GLN A 597 45.22 -23.91 3.84
CA GLN A 597 46.48 -24.15 3.11
C GLN A 597 47.35 -22.89 3.07
N ARG A 598 46.70 -21.72 3.07
CA ARG A 598 47.35 -20.41 2.99
C ARG A 598 47.70 -19.84 4.37
N MET A 599 46.91 -20.15 5.40
CA MET A 599 47.14 -19.78 6.79
C MET A 599 47.06 -21.02 7.70
N LYS A 600 48.20 -21.67 7.92
CA LYS A 600 48.28 -22.96 8.66
C LYS A 600 47.77 -22.90 10.10
N GLU A 601 47.77 -21.70 10.70
CA GLU A 601 47.20 -21.44 12.02
C GLU A 601 45.68 -21.61 12.00
N ILE A 602 45.01 -21.29 10.88
CA ILE A 602 43.56 -21.23 10.75
C ILE A 602 42.95 -22.60 10.40
N GLN A 603 41.80 -22.89 11.01
CA GLN A 603 40.94 -24.01 10.70
C GLN A 603 39.57 -23.54 10.23
N LEU A 604 39.13 -24.10 9.11
CA LEU A 604 37.89 -23.76 8.43
C LEU A 604 36.82 -24.83 8.71
N PRO A 605 35.58 -24.43 8.99
CA PRO A 605 34.49 -25.36 9.25
C PRO A 605 34.01 -26.03 7.95
N LEU A 606 33.66 -27.31 8.05
CA LEU A 606 33.04 -28.14 7.02
C LEU A 606 31.98 -29.01 7.66
N LEU A 607 30.94 -29.37 6.93
CA LEU A 607 29.96 -30.34 7.40
C LEU A 607 30.09 -31.63 6.62
N LYS A 608 30.18 -32.75 7.34
CA LYS A 608 30.26 -34.10 6.76
C LYS A 608 29.19 -35.00 7.32
N ASN A 609 28.73 -35.93 6.49
CA ASN A 609 27.79 -36.93 6.96
C ASN A 609 28.52 -38.05 7.72
N VAL A 610 28.17 -38.24 8.99
CA VAL A 610 28.83 -39.20 9.91
C VAL A 610 28.27 -40.61 9.81
N ARG A 611 27.08 -40.74 9.23
CA ARG A 611 26.44 -42.01 8.89
C ARG A 611 25.89 -41.98 7.48
N GLU A 612 25.51 -43.16 7.01
CA GLU A 612 24.74 -43.28 5.78
C GLU A 612 23.40 -42.55 5.93
N ILE A 613 23.02 -41.79 4.90
CA ILE A 613 21.74 -41.06 4.84
C ILE A 613 20.84 -41.79 3.86
N ALA A 614 19.67 -42.21 4.34
CA ALA A 614 18.66 -42.86 3.52
C ALA A 614 17.85 -41.84 2.70
N GLU A 615 17.22 -42.30 1.62
CA GLU A 615 16.27 -41.48 0.87
C GLU A 615 15.10 -41.05 1.77
N GLY A 616 14.76 -39.76 1.72
CA GLY A 616 13.74 -39.14 2.57
C GLY A 616 14.24 -38.60 3.92
N GLU A 617 15.45 -38.97 4.35
CA GLU A 617 16.03 -38.42 5.59
C GLU A 617 16.41 -36.94 5.44
N SER A 618 16.19 -36.18 6.50
CA SER A 618 16.57 -34.77 6.57
C SER A 618 17.97 -34.63 7.17
N LEU A 619 18.77 -33.68 6.66
CA LEU A 619 20.09 -33.42 7.21
C LEU A 619 19.97 -32.61 8.51
N CYS A 620 20.60 -33.12 9.57
CA CYS A 620 20.55 -32.55 10.92
C CYS A 620 21.91 -32.65 11.63
N ILE A 621 22.26 -31.62 12.41
CA ILE A 621 23.44 -31.60 13.31
C ILE A 621 22.96 -31.67 14.75
N TYR A 622 23.66 -32.43 15.57
CA TYR A 622 23.40 -32.47 17.00
C TYR A 622 23.78 -31.15 17.69
N LYS A 623 22.90 -30.61 18.54
CA LYS A 623 23.21 -29.55 19.49
C LYS A 623 22.77 -29.96 20.88
N GLU A 624 23.70 -29.91 21.83
CA GLU A 624 23.43 -30.17 23.23
C GLU A 624 22.37 -29.20 23.76
N LYS A 625 21.43 -29.73 24.56
CA LYS A 625 20.35 -28.96 25.13
C LYS A 625 20.88 -28.17 26.33
N ILE A 626 21.05 -26.86 26.17
CA ILE A 626 21.37 -25.98 27.29
C ILE A 626 20.12 -25.87 28.18
N GLU A 627 20.16 -26.46 29.37
CA GLU A 627 19.12 -26.26 30.39
C GLU A 627 19.23 -24.83 30.93
N VAL A 628 18.35 -23.96 30.43
CA VAL A 628 18.17 -22.64 31.04
C VAL A 628 17.40 -22.86 32.34
N PRO A 629 17.98 -22.52 33.51
CA PRO A 629 17.23 -22.61 34.77
C PRO A 629 15.96 -21.77 34.64
N PRO A 630 14.81 -22.24 35.15
CA PRO A 630 13.57 -21.51 35.04
C PRO A 630 13.78 -20.13 35.65
N MET A 631 13.57 -19.08 34.85
CA MET A 631 13.52 -17.73 35.40
C MET A 631 12.51 -17.73 36.56
N PRO A 632 12.85 -17.13 37.72
CA PRO A 632 11.86 -16.92 38.76
C PRO A 632 10.65 -16.21 38.14
N LEU A 633 9.46 -16.71 38.46
CA LEU A 633 8.20 -16.16 37.99
C LEU A 633 8.06 -14.73 38.53
N ASP A 634 8.43 -13.73 37.73
CA ASP A 634 7.91 -12.38 37.92
C ASP A 634 6.39 -12.46 37.72
N GLN A 635 5.65 -12.10 38.76
CA GLN A 635 4.19 -12.20 38.80
C GLN A 635 3.47 -11.33 37.76
N ASP A 636 4.19 -10.52 36.99
CA ASP A 636 3.65 -9.58 35.99
C ASP A 636 4.15 -9.81 34.54
N SER A 637 4.64 -11.00 34.20
CA SER A 637 4.98 -11.32 32.80
C SER A 637 3.75 -11.79 31.99
N PRO A 638 3.46 -11.23 30.79
CA PRO A 638 2.34 -11.67 29.97
C PRO A 638 2.51 -13.13 29.50
N LYS A 639 1.45 -13.94 29.66
CA LYS A 639 1.47 -15.37 29.30
C LYS A 639 1.90 -15.59 27.84
N PRO A 640 2.81 -16.53 27.54
CA PRO A 640 3.18 -16.83 26.17
C PRO A 640 2.00 -17.47 25.43
N ASN A 641 1.73 -16.97 24.22
CA ASN A 641 0.67 -17.48 23.34
C ASN A 641 0.90 -18.96 23.01
N LYS A 642 -0.02 -19.83 23.44
CA LYS A 642 -0.07 -21.25 23.04
C LYS A 642 -0.17 -21.34 21.51
N ARG A 643 0.89 -21.82 20.84
CA ARG A 643 0.80 -22.29 19.45
C ARG A 643 -0.18 -23.46 19.39
N MET A 644 -1.30 -23.29 18.68
CA MET A 644 -2.20 -24.40 18.34
C MET A 644 -1.46 -25.42 17.49
N ARG A 645 -1.33 -26.64 18.01
CA ARG A 645 -0.91 -27.83 17.29
C ARG A 645 -2.10 -28.28 16.43
N THR A 646 -1.93 -28.36 15.11
CA THR A 646 -2.93 -28.95 14.21
C THR A 646 -3.10 -30.43 14.55
N LYS A 647 -4.33 -30.85 14.88
CA LYS A 647 -4.69 -32.27 15.00
C LYS A 647 -4.51 -32.94 13.63
N ALA A 648 -3.85 -34.10 13.62
CA ALA A 648 -3.84 -35.00 12.47
C ALA A 648 -5.27 -35.51 12.19
N PRO A 649 -5.62 -35.85 10.93
CA PRO A 649 -6.87 -36.53 10.63
C PRO A 649 -6.83 -37.94 11.24
N ALA A 650 -7.95 -38.38 11.80
CA ALA A 650 -8.14 -39.78 12.13
C ALA A 650 -8.31 -40.57 10.82
N ASP A 651 -7.54 -41.65 10.68
CA ASP A 651 -7.76 -42.71 9.70
C ASP A 651 -9.03 -43.53 10.08
N PRO A 652 -9.61 -44.29 9.13
CA PRO A 652 -11.02 -44.23 8.72
C PRO A 652 -12.07 -44.69 9.74
#